data_AF-A0A286TWD5-F1
#
_entry.id   AF-A0A286TWD5-F1
#
_cell.length_a   1.000
_cell.length_b   1.000
_cell.length_c   1.000
_cell.angle_alpha   90.00
_cell.angle_beta   90.00
_cell.angle_gamma   90.00
#
_symmetry.space_group_name_H-M   'P 1'
#
loop_
_entity.id
_entity.type
_entity.pdbx_description
1 polymer ?
#
loop_
_entity_poly.entity_id
_entity_poly.type
_entity_poly.pdbx_seq_one_letter_code
_entity_poly.pdbx_strand_id
1 'polypeptide(L)'
;MHYPARVYSPDRVLYPLKRVGEKGAGKFERISWDEAVGTVTSRFKDIISRHGAESILPFSGSGTLGLVNGDVAGKRLFNRMGASGLDRTICSKGGRIGYKYTLGASFGADPLAIPQSKLIISWGTNPYYTNIHQIPLIKEAKKRGALHIVINPDKIKSVEIADLFIQPTPGSDAALALGIMNVIINESLYDCDFVEKYTEGFNALSEQVQEYSPENVEAISGVDKETIKEFAAIYADRKPSFIYAGSGMQHHTNGGMMIRTISCLPGLVGAWKYPGGGMFYPTSEAFPIQWNLLEENDLCPGSSRSINMNQLGQVLLSVDPAINGLYVYNSNPAAVLFNQGKVISGLKREDLFTVVHEQLLTDTARYADIVLPATTEFEHMDLHYSYFHLSLQLNEPVIEPLGESRSNLDTFNTLAKSMGYQDRCFDDTSIDIINSALKIDSSYLQGITLERLRSEGAIRLNMPGEFHMPYKDLKFYTPTGKIEFYSDKMKQDGHSPLPVHMPIAEGPLTSPDLYRKYPIYLLTPSAKSFLNSNFANLGNTGREKDKPILELNILDAEKRGIKTGDMVRVFNNRGECVLMASVGDYLREGIAINKGIWWNSLSPGGCNSNQTTPDRLADMGGGSTYNTNLVQIERVKISCSIKEVSIMKEDSVLVKDVVSTVFQMREDFKQSRLIKYMEDESIPASKRLNWLPYFTYFANSFSDINNYILPYEKPADELEEQINSHAATDAEHNSLINRDIRNLQEKLKDFTFADCLEFLWNDNIKKSRLVSYGIANLTQMASNPLVRYCLIRVIEELGNTFFLVSHKCAVGAIESNYFGKVHLEYEPGHLHGCDPEKFESQTLTTEEAETAQYVMQKCYDLFFDMIEEIYERTQENRFDFD
;
A
#
# COMPACT_ATOMS: atom_id res chain seq x y z
N MET A 1 4.62 7.19 5.68
CA MET A 1 4.98 7.84 4.41
C MET A 1 6.22 8.70 4.62
N HIS A 2 7.30 8.41 3.91
CA HIS A 2 8.56 9.17 3.99
C HIS A 2 9.01 9.49 2.56
N TYR A 3 8.61 10.66 2.06
CA TYR A 3 8.79 11.04 0.65
C TYR A 3 10.27 11.02 0.20
N PRO A 4 11.24 11.55 0.97
CA PRO A 4 12.65 11.45 0.59
C PRO A 4 13.16 10.00 0.46
N ALA A 5 12.66 9.06 1.27
CA ALA A 5 13.09 7.66 1.20
C ALA A 5 12.62 6.97 -0.09
N ARG A 6 11.59 7.52 -0.75
CA ARG A 6 11.15 7.07 -2.07
C ARG A 6 12.05 7.59 -3.18
N VAL A 7 12.42 8.88 -3.08
CA VAL A 7 13.31 9.54 -4.06
C VAL A 7 14.63 8.81 -4.16
N TYR A 8 15.24 8.55 -3.00
CA TYR A 8 16.55 7.93 -2.85
C TYR A 8 16.46 6.42 -2.55
N SER A 9 15.34 5.79 -2.91
CA SER A 9 15.18 4.34 -2.73
C SER A 9 16.23 3.58 -3.56
N PRO A 10 16.82 2.50 -3.03
CA PRO A 10 17.70 1.64 -3.83
C PRO A 10 16.96 0.99 -5.03
N ASP A 11 15.64 0.87 -4.95
CA ASP A 11 14.80 0.33 -6.03
C ASP A 11 14.40 1.38 -7.09
N ARG A 12 14.99 2.60 -7.03
CA ARG A 12 14.70 3.69 -7.97
C ARG A 12 15.08 3.30 -9.40
N VAL A 13 14.13 3.45 -10.32
CA VAL A 13 14.39 3.33 -11.75
C VAL A 13 15.06 4.63 -12.20
N LEU A 14 16.37 4.56 -12.47
CA LEU A 14 17.19 5.71 -12.84
C LEU A 14 17.50 5.79 -14.34
N TYR A 15 17.27 4.72 -15.09
CA TYR A 15 17.64 4.60 -16.50
C TYR A 15 16.56 3.85 -17.27
N PRO A 16 16.42 4.08 -18.60
CA PRO A 16 15.58 3.24 -19.44
C PRO A 16 16.02 1.77 -19.41
N LEU A 17 15.06 0.87 -19.29
CA LEU A 17 15.28 -0.57 -19.17
C LEU A 17 14.51 -1.33 -20.25
N LYS A 18 15.12 -2.39 -20.79
CA LYS A 18 14.53 -3.29 -21.79
C LYS A 18 14.48 -4.71 -21.27
N ARG A 19 13.35 -5.38 -21.48
CA ARG A 19 13.14 -6.75 -21.01
C ARG A 19 14.07 -7.73 -21.73
N VAL A 20 14.74 -8.61 -20.97
CA VAL A 20 15.62 -9.68 -21.48
C VAL A 20 15.20 -11.08 -20.98
N GLY A 21 14.01 -11.21 -20.41
CA GLY A 21 13.46 -12.48 -19.93
C GLY A 21 11.94 -12.55 -20.07
N GLU A 22 11.33 -13.56 -19.46
CA GLU A 22 9.88 -13.74 -19.46
C GLU A 22 9.15 -12.59 -18.74
N LYS A 23 7.96 -12.24 -19.22
CA LYS A 23 7.14 -11.21 -18.56
C LYS A 23 6.81 -11.59 -17.12
N GLY A 24 7.05 -10.66 -16.19
CA GLY A 24 6.86 -10.86 -14.76
C GLY A 24 8.14 -11.29 -14.03
N ALA A 25 9.18 -11.77 -14.73
CA ALA A 25 10.45 -12.14 -14.11
C ALA A 25 11.24 -10.92 -13.60
N GLY A 26 10.96 -9.72 -14.11
CA GLY A 26 11.65 -8.49 -13.73
C GLY A 26 13.12 -8.44 -14.19
N LYS A 27 13.48 -9.18 -15.24
CA LYS A 27 14.84 -9.21 -15.80
C LYS A 27 14.97 -8.20 -16.94
N PHE A 28 15.81 -7.19 -16.72
CA PHE A 28 16.01 -6.11 -17.67
C PHE A 28 17.50 -5.83 -17.90
N GLU A 29 17.82 -5.27 -19.07
CA GLU A 29 19.08 -4.60 -19.36
C GLU A 29 18.87 -3.09 -19.49
N ARG A 30 19.87 -2.29 -19.13
CA ARG A 30 19.84 -0.84 -19.35
C ARG A 30 20.01 -0.55 -20.84
N ILE A 31 19.20 0.36 -21.34
CA ILE A 31 19.32 0.92 -22.69
C ILE A 31 19.36 2.45 -22.65
N SER A 32 19.73 3.08 -23.77
CA SER A 32 19.68 4.54 -23.89
C SER A 32 18.26 5.05 -24.08
N TRP A 33 18.01 6.32 -23.77
CA TRP A 33 16.74 6.98 -24.11
C TRP A 33 16.43 6.95 -25.61
N ASP A 34 17.43 7.12 -26.47
CA ASP A 34 17.24 7.10 -27.92
C ASP A 34 16.79 5.70 -28.41
N GLU A 35 17.41 4.63 -27.89
CA GLU A 35 16.96 3.26 -28.16
C GLU A 35 15.55 3.02 -27.63
N ALA A 36 15.25 3.48 -26.40
CA ALA A 36 13.94 3.28 -25.79
C ALA A 36 12.83 3.98 -26.59
N VAL A 37 13.02 5.26 -26.92
CA VAL A 37 12.09 6.06 -27.72
C VAL A 37 11.93 5.48 -29.13
N GLY A 38 13.03 5.09 -29.77
CA GLY A 38 13.02 4.43 -31.07
C GLY A 38 12.21 3.13 -31.05
N THR A 39 12.43 2.29 -30.03
CA THR A 39 11.71 1.03 -29.83
C THR A 39 10.22 1.26 -29.60
N VAL A 40 9.85 2.13 -28.66
CA VAL A 40 8.45 2.43 -28.32
C VAL A 40 7.71 2.97 -29.55
N THR A 41 8.26 3.98 -30.21
CA THR A 41 7.58 4.61 -31.35
C THR A 41 7.54 3.70 -32.59
N SER A 42 8.57 2.89 -32.84
CA SER A 42 8.53 1.90 -33.92
C SER A 42 7.45 0.83 -33.66
N ARG A 43 7.32 0.34 -32.42
CA ARG A 43 6.31 -0.66 -32.06
C ARG A 43 4.90 -0.07 -32.11
N PHE A 44 4.70 1.16 -31.67
CA PHE A 44 3.40 1.83 -31.79
C PHE A 44 3.00 2.05 -33.25
N LYS A 45 3.92 2.50 -34.11
CA LYS A 45 3.64 2.62 -35.56
C LYS A 45 3.26 1.28 -36.19
N ASP A 46 3.95 0.20 -35.83
CA ASP A 46 3.64 -1.16 -36.30
C ASP A 46 2.23 -1.59 -35.83
N ILE A 47 1.91 -1.42 -34.54
CA ILE A 47 0.57 -1.73 -34.00
C ILE A 47 -0.51 -0.93 -34.71
N ILE A 48 -0.34 0.38 -34.86
CA ILE A 48 -1.29 1.26 -35.55
C ILE A 48 -1.53 0.78 -36.98
N SER A 49 -0.46 0.43 -37.71
CA SER A 49 -0.56 -0.01 -39.10
C SER A 49 -1.31 -1.33 -39.29
N ARG A 50 -1.27 -2.22 -38.29
CA ARG A 50 -1.88 -3.57 -38.36
C ARG A 50 -3.25 -3.67 -37.71
N HIS A 51 -3.46 -2.93 -36.62
CA HIS A 51 -4.59 -3.11 -35.71
C HIS A 51 -5.39 -1.84 -35.45
N GLY A 52 -4.93 -0.68 -35.94
CA GLY A 52 -5.53 0.61 -35.62
C GLY A 52 -4.97 1.21 -34.32
N ALA A 53 -5.17 2.52 -34.15
CA ALA A 53 -4.65 3.25 -33.00
C ALA A 53 -5.42 2.89 -31.71
N GLU A 54 -6.69 2.52 -31.82
CA GLU A 54 -7.54 2.06 -30.73
C GLU A 54 -7.03 0.77 -30.07
N SER A 55 -6.11 0.04 -30.69
CA SER A 55 -5.42 -1.10 -30.08
C SER A 55 -4.31 -0.71 -29.10
N ILE A 56 -4.02 0.59 -28.95
CA ILE A 56 -3.13 1.13 -27.92
C ILE A 56 -3.97 1.71 -26.77
N LEU A 57 -3.70 1.29 -25.54
CA LEU A 57 -4.35 1.78 -24.33
C LEU A 57 -3.32 2.51 -23.43
N PRO A 58 -3.46 3.83 -23.24
CA PRO A 58 -2.82 4.52 -22.12
C PRO A 58 -3.54 4.20 -20.81
N PHE A 59 -2.83 3.62 -19.85
CA PHE A 59 -3.34 3.32 -18.52
C PHE A 59 -2.72 4.25 -17.47
N SER A 60 -3.56 4.99 -16.74
CA SER A 60 -3.09 5.95 -15.73
C SER A 60 -4.03 6.12 -14.54
N GLY A 61 -3.46 6.57 -13.42
CA GLY A 61 -4.13 6.79 -12.15
C GLY A 61 -3.47 7.91 -11.35
N SER A 62 -3.54 7.83 -10.02
CA SER A 62 -3.12 8.89 -9.09
C SER A 62 -1.70 8.70 -8.51
N GLY A 63 -0.79 8.07 -9.25
CA GLY A 63 0.60 7.85 -8.81
C GLY A 63 1.47 9.11 -8.81
N THR A 64 1.13 10.06 -9.69
CA THR A 64 1.59 11.45 -9.68
C THR A 64 0.32 12.30 -9.79
N LEU A 65 0.13 13.23 -8.87
CA LEU A 65 -0.97 14.19 -8.93
C LEU A 65 -0.44 15.52 -9.42
N GLY A 66 -1.23 16.26 -10.18
CA GLY A 66 -0.83 17.52 -10.78
C GLY A 66 -1.56 17.74 -12.10
N LEU A 67 -1.84 18.99 -12.43
CA LEU A 67 -2.50 19.35 -13.67
C LEU A 67 -1.64 18.96 -14.88
N VAL A 68 -0.33 19.22 -14.83
CA VAL A 68 0.58 19.04 -15.95
C VAL A 68 0.95 17.58 -16.12
N ASN A 69 1.61 16.98 -15.13
CA ASN A 69 2.14 15.61 -15.23
C ASN A 69 1.10 14.54 -14.89
N GLY A 70 0.03 14.88 -14.15
CA GLY A 70 -1.04 13.94 -13.81
C GLY A 70 -2.11 13.82 -14.90
N ASP A 71 -2.62 14.97 -15.36
CA ASP A 71 -3.80 15.03 -16.23
C ASP A 71 -3.46 15.33 -17.69
N VAL A 72 -2.75 16.42 -17.97
CA VAL A 72 -2.59 16.95 -19.35
C VAL A 72 -1.57 16.18 -20.20
N ALA A 73 -0.38 15.92 -19.66
CA ALA A 73 0.78 15.51 -20.46
C ALA A 73 0.53 14.27 -21.34
N GLY A 74 -0.01 13.20 -20.76
CA GLY A 74 -0.30 11.97 -21.50
C GLY A 74 -1.44 12.16 -22.50
N LYS A 75 -2.47 12.94 -22.13
CA LYS A 75 -3.69 13.10 -22.94
C LYS A 75 -3.40 13.67 -24.32
N ARG A 76 -2.54 14.69 -24.42
CA ARG A 76 -2.18 15.32 -25.71
C ARG A 76 -1.65 14.32 -26.74
N LEU A 77 -0.70 13.46 -26.34
CA LEU A 77 -0.13 12.44 -27.23
C LEU A 77 -1.19 11.41 -27.67
N PHE A 78 -1.94 10.85 -26.72
CA PHE A 78 -2.86 9.75 -27.00
C PHE A 78 -4.12 10.22 -27.73
N ASN A 79 -4.60 11.45 -27.47
CA ASN A 79 -5.65 12.09 -28.24
C ASN A 79 -5.18 12.28 -29.69
N ARG A 80 -4.03 12.93 -29.90
CA ARG A 80 -3.47 13.13 -31.25
C ARG A 80 -3.24 11.83 -32.02
N MET A 81 -2.90 10.75 -31.31
CA MET A 81 -2.72 9.42 -31.89
C MET A 81 -4.05 8.75 -32.29
N GLY A 82 -5.17 9.11 -31.66
CA GLY A 82 -6.43 8.37 -31.78
C GLY A 82 -6.44 7.06 -30.99
N ALA A 83 -5.64 6.97 -29.91
CA ALA A 83 -5.57 5.78 -29.06
C ALA A 83 -6.87 5.57 -28.26
N SER A 84 -7.03 4.39 -27.63
CA SER A 84 -8.18 4.16 -26.75
C SER A 84 -8.21 5.18 -25.59
N GLY A 85 -9.39 5.69 -25.28
CA GLY A 85 -9.63 6.46 -24.07
C GLY A 85 -9.63 5.56 -22.83
N LEU A 86 -9.14 6.08 -21.71
CA LEU A 86 -9.27 5.44 -20.40
C LEU A 86 -10.25 6.23 -19.54
N ASP A 87 -11.31 5.56 -19.10
CA ASP A 87 -12.23 6.09 -18.11
C ASP A 87 -11.71 5.82 -16.70
N ARG A 88 -11.29 6.87 -16.00
CA ARG A 88 -10.66 6.81 -14.67
C ARG A 88 -11.73 6.79 -13.56
N THR A 89 -12.27 5.61 -13.28
CA THR A 89 -13.52 5.46 -12.50
C THR A 89 -13.37 4.86 -11.10
N ILE A 90 -12.18 4.42 -10.68
CA ILE A 90 -11.99 3.71 -9.39
C ILE A 90 -12.45 4.53 -8.18
N CYS A 91 -12.09 5.83 -8.14
CA CYS A 91 -12.23 6.65 -6.93
C CYS A 91 -13.68 7.18 -6.77
N SER A 92 -13.95 8.43 -7.17
CA SER A 92 -15.16 9.15 -6.76
C SER A 92 -16.25 9.29 -7.84
N LYS A 93 -16.09 8.66 -9.02
CA LYS A 93 -16.97 8.92 -10.17
C LYS A 93 -18.42 8.50 -9.91
N GLY A 94 -18.63 7.31 -9.35
CA GLY A 94 -19.98 6.79 -9.09
C GLY A 94 -20.77 7.67 -8.12
N GLY A 95 -20.17 8.03 -6.99
CA GLY A 95 -20.81 8.91 -6.03
C GLY A 95 -20.98 10.34 -6.54
N ARG A 96 -20.07 10.86 -7.38
CA ARG A 96 -20.22 12.19 -8.00
C ARG A 96 -21.47 12.25 -8.87
N ILE A 97 -21.74 11.19 -9.65
CA ILE A 97 -22.96 11.12 -10.46
C ILE A 97 -24.20 11.08 -9.56
N GLY A 98 -24.20 10.23 -8.53
CA GLY A 98 -25.28 10.17 -7.56
C GLY A 98 -25.57 11.52 -6.89
N TYR A 99 -24.53 12.22 -6.45
CA TYR A 99 -24.60 13.55 -5.84
C TYR A 99 -25.18 14.60 -6.80
N LYS A 100 -24.78 14.57 -8.08
CA LYS A 100 -25.25 15.50 -9.12
C LYS A 100 -26.72 15.36 -9.43
N TYR A 101 -27.30 14.15 -9.38
CA TYR A 101 -28.73 14.00 -9.60
C TYR A 101 -29.56 14.76 -8.57
N THR A 102 -29.09 14.87 -7.33
CA THR A 102 -29.81 15.56 -6.25
C THR A 102 -29.51 17.07 -6.22
N LEU A 103 -28.27 17.49 -6.51
CA LEU A 103 -27.80 18.87 -6.27
C LEU A 103 -27.32 19.62 -7.53
N GLY A 104 -27.20 18.91 -8.66
CA GLY A 104 -26.87 19.45 -9.97
C GLY A 104 -25.38 19.56 -10.28
N ALA A 105 -24.52 19.65 -9.28
CA ALA A 105 -23.07 19.74 -9.44
C ALA A 105 -22.33 19.17 -8.23
N SER A 106 -21.05 18.81 -8.40
CA SER A 106 -20.20 18.32 -7.31
C SER A 106 -19.48 19.48 -6.59
N PHE A 107 -20.26 20.42 -6.04
CA PHE A 107 -19.77 21.49 -5.17
C PHE A 107 -20.09 21.16 -3.70
N GLY A 108 -19.26 20.31 -3.07
CA GLY A 108 -19.43 19.95 -1.66
C GLY A 108 -19.35 21.14 -0.70
N ALA A 109 -19.96 21.00 0.47
CA ALA A 109 -19.81 21.97 1.57
C ALA A 109 -18.34 22.17 1.94
N ASP A 110 -17.91 23.42 2.18
CA ASP A 110 -16.51 23.75 2.49
C ASP A 110 -16.05 23.11 3.81
N PRO A 111 -15.07 22.19 3.80
CA PRO A 111 -14.57 21.57 5.03
C PRO A 111 -13.98 22.57 6.02
N LEU A 112 -13.47 23.71 5.57
CA LEU A 112 -12.94 24.74 6.48
C LEU A 112 -14.03 25.36 7.36
N ALA A 113 -15.31 25.20 7.00
CA ALA A 113 -16.44 25.65 7.79
C ALA A 113 -16.89 24.66 8.89
N ILE A 114 -16.27 23.47 8.99
CA ILE A 114 -16.57 22.47 10.04
C ILE A 114 -16.57 23.08 11.47
N PRO A 115 -15.67 24.00 11.85
CA PRO A 115 -15.72 24.67 13.17
C PRO A 115 -17.00 25.47 13.46
N GLN A 116 -17.86 25.71 12.46
CA GLN A 116 -19.15 26.39 12.60
C GLN A 116 -20.31 25.41 12.82
N SER A 117 -20.08 24.11 12.64
CA SER A 117 -21.10 23.07 12.77
C SER A 117 -21.44 22.80 14.23
N LYS A 118 -22.72 22.53 14.52
CA LYS A 118 -23.18 21.96 15.81
C LYS A 118 -23.26 20.44 15.78
N LEU A 119 -23.27 19.85 14.58
CA LEU A 119 -23.23 18.42 14.37
C LEU A 119 -22.31 18.09 13.19
N ILE A 120 -21.42 17.13 13.40
CA ILE A 120 -20.51 16.61 12.37
C ILE A 120 -20.77 15.12 12.24
N ILE A 121 -20.96 14.65 11.01
CA ILE A 121 -21.17 13.23 10.70
C ILE A 121 -20.02 12.78 9.80
N SER A 122 -19.22 11.84 10.30
CA SER A 122 -18.18 11.15 9.51
C SER A 122 -18.74 9.83 9.02
N TRP A 123 -19.24 9.80 7.78
CA TRP A 123 -19.92 8.64 7.20
C TRP A 123 -19.04 7.94 6.16
N GLY A 124 -18.67 6.69 6.40
CA GLY A 124 -17.87 5.90 5.45
C GLY A 124 -16.46 6.46 5.19
N THR A 125 -15.90 7.20 6.15
CA THR A 125 -14.59 7.84 6.09
C THR A 125 -13.74 7.47 7.31
N ASN A 126 -12.42 7.49 7.16
CA ASN A 126 -11.47 7.39 8.28
C ASN A 126 -10.57 8.63 8.31
N PRO A 127 -11.00 9.74 8.96
CA PRO A 127 -10.25 10.99 8.98
C PRO A 127 -8.83 10.87 9.53
N TYR A 128 -8.57 9.99 10.50
CA TYR A 128 -7.22 9.80 11.05
C TYR A 128 -6.23 9.16 10.05
N TYR A 129 -6.72 8.50 9.00
CA TYR A 129 -5.87 7.79 8.02
C TYR A 129 -5.90 8.48 6.67
N THR A 130 -7.08 8.91 6.22
CA THR A 130 -7.33 9.34 4.84
C THR A 130 -7.56 10.84 4.68
N ASN A 131 -7.87 11.57 5.77
CA ASN A 131 -8.17 12.99 5.74
C ASN A 131 -7.71 13.69 7.04
N ILE A 132 -6.41 13.58 7.37
CA ILE A 132 -5.86 14.01 8.65
C ILE A 132 -6.08 15.50 8.95
N HIS A 133 -6.17 16.31 7.89
CA HIS A 133 -6.45 17.75 7.97
C HIS A 133 -7.84 18.07 8.53
N GLN A 134 -8.77 17.11 8.50
CA GLN A 134 -10.11 17.26 9.05
C GLN A 134 -10.13 17.17 10.58
N ILE A 135 -9.20 16.42 11.19
CA ILE A 135 -9.19 16.16 12.64
C ILE A 135 -9.07 17.45 13.47
N PRO A 136 -8.16 18.40 13.16
CA PRO A 136 -8.11 19.68 13.87
C PRO A 136 -9.44 20.44 13.80
N LEU A 137 -10.12 20.43 12.65
CA LEU A 137 -11.39 21.12 12.44
C LEU A 137 -12.53 20.49 13.26
N ILE A 138 -12.60 19.15 13.29
CA ILE A 138 -13.56 18.41 14.13
C ILE A 138 -13.32 18.72 15.61
N LYS A 139 -12.06 18.66 16.06
CA LYS A 139 -11.71 18.96 17.46
C LYS A 139 -12.08 20.39 17.84
N GLU A 140 -11.87 21.36 16.94
CA GLU A 140 -12.26 22.74 17.18
C GLU A 140 -13.79 22.89 17.28
N ALA A 141 -14.55 22.27 16.38
CA ALA A 141 -16.01 22.27 16.48
C ALA A 141 -16.50 21.64 17.80
N LYS A 142 -15.91 20.50 18.20
CA LYS A 142 -16.25 19.84 19.48
C LYS A 142 -15.95 20.73 20.69
N LYS A 143 -14.84 21.48 20.69
CA LYS A 143 -14.55 22.48 21.75
C LYS A 143 -15.64 23.56 21.84
N ARG A 144 -16.33 23.85 20.74
CA ARG A 144 -17.47 24.79 20.67
C ARG A 144 -18.81 24.13 20.98
N GLY A 145 -18.81 22.87 21.41
CA GLY A 145 -20.01 22.11 21.78
C GLY A 145 -20.66 21.33 20.65
N ALA A 146 -19.99 21.16 19.51
CA ALA A 146 -20.51 20.32 18.43
C ALA A 146 -20.52 18.84 18.83
N LEU A 147 -21.56 18.12 18.40
CA LEU A 147 -21.59 16.66 18.44
C LEU A 147 -20.88 16.07 17.21
N HIS A 148 -20.29 14.90 17.37
CA HIS A 148 -19.59 14.15 16.34
C HIS A 148 -20.12 12.71 16.28
N ILE A 149 -20.74 12.35 15.16
CA ILE A 149 -21.23 11.00 14.88
C ILE A 149 -20.29 10.33 13.89
N VAL A 150 -19.94 9.08 14.15
CA VAL A 150 -19.18 8.23 13.22
C VAL A 150 -20.08 7.10 12.73
N ILE A 151 -20.17 6.94 11.42
CA ILE A 151 -20.92 5.86 10.77
C ILE A 151 -19.94 5.08 9.90
N ASN A 152 -19.56 3.88 10.35
CA ASN A 152 -18.53 3.08 9.71
C ASN A 152 -18.64 1.60 10.15
N PRO A 153 -18.51 0.62 9.24
CA PRO A 153 -18.44 -0.80 9.65
C PRO A 153 -17.22 -1.12 10.52
N ASP A 154 -16.13 -0.36 10.38
CA ASP A 154 -14.92 -0.47 11.21
C ASP A 154 -14.99 0.49 12.40
N LYS A 155 -14.64 0.01 13.61
CA LYS A 155 -14.38 0.84 14.79
C LYS A 155 -13.07 1.61 14.65
N ILE A 156 -13.08 2.58 13.73
CA ILE A 156 -11.95 3.45 13.42
C ILE A 156 -11.56 4.35 14.58
N LYS A 157 -10.35 4.91 14.52
CA LYS A 157 -9.81 5.83 15.54
C LYS A 157 -10.71 7.04 15.84
N SER A 158 -11.50 7.52 14.87
CA SER A 158 -12.44 8.63 15.11
C SER A 158 -13.51 8.31 16.16
N VAL A 159 -13.80 7.04 16.42
CA VAL A 159 -14.74 6.61 17.46
C VAL A 159 -14.30 7.07 18.86
N GLU A 160 -13.00 7.19 19.12
CA GLU A 160 -12.46 7.67 20.41
C GLU A 160 -12.91 9.10 20.78
N ILE A 161 -13.31 9.91 19.79
CA ILE A 161 -13.77 11.28 19.98
C ILE A 161 -15.22 11.49 19.52
N ALA A 162 -15.92 10.41 19.15
CA ALA A 162 -17.31 10.47 18.72
C ALA A 162 -18.25 10.45 19.92
N ASP A 163 -19.39 11.13 19.79
CA ASP A 163 -20.48 11.09 20.77
C ASP A 163 -21.46 9.94 20.45
N LEU A 164 -21.53 9.50 19.19
CA LEU A 164 -22.29 8.33 18.76
C LEU A 164 -21.54 7.57 17.66
N PHE A 165 -21.54 6.24 17.74
CA PHE A 165 -20.94 5.35 16.74
C PHE A 165 -21.96 4.35 16.22
N ILE A 166 -22.12 4.30 14.90
CA ILE A 166 -23.09 3.45 14.20
C ILE A 166 -22.34 2.52 13.24
N GLN A 167 -22.60 1.22 13.36
CA GLN A 167 -21.96 0.15 12.56
C GLN A 167 -22.95 -0.54 11.63
N PRO A 168 -23.22 0.03 10.44
CA PRO A 168 -24.10 -0.60 9.46
C PRO A 168 -23.43 -1.80 8.79
N THR A 169 -24.24 -2.78 8.38
CA THR A 169 -23.83 -3.84 7.46
C THR A 169 -23.30 -3.21 6.15
N PRO A 170 -22.16 -3.66 5.61
CA PRO A 170 -21.62 -3.13 4.36
C PRO A 170 -22.65 -3.17 3.24
N GLY A 171 -22.83 -2.06 2.53
CA GLY A 171 -23.81 -1.97 1.45
C GLY A 171 -25.22 -1.51 1.86
N SER A 172 -25.46 -1.20 3.13
CA SER A 172 -26.79 -0.84 3.66
C SER A 172 -27.00 0.66 3.94
N ASP A 173 -26.02 1.52 3.64
CA ASP A 173 -26.04 2.96 4.00
C ASP A 173 -27.26 3.72 3.45
N ALA A 174 -27.74 3.36 2.25
CA ALA A 174 -28.96 3.95 1.68
C ALA A 174 -30.20 3.62 2.54
N ALA A 175 -30.31 2.38 3.05
CA ALA A 175 -31.43 1.99 3.92
C ALA A 175 -31.36 2.76 5.25
N LEU A 176 -30.16 2.91 5.83
CA LEU A 176 -29.96 3.71 7.02
C LEU A 176 -30.42 5.16 6.79
N ALA A 177 -29.96 5.80 5.72
CA ALA A 177 -30.37 7.16 5.37
C ALA A 177 -31.89 7.27 5.16
N LEU A 178 -32.53 6.32 4.48
CA LEU A 178 -33.99 6.29 4.29
C LEU A 178 -34.76 6.11 5.62
N GLY A 179 -34.24 5.30 6.55
CA GLY A 179 -34.80 5.17 7.90
C GLY A 179 -34.73 6.46 8.70
N ILE A 180 -33.63 7.21 8.58
CA ILE A 180 -33.51 8.55 9.17
C ILE A 180 -34.54 9.51 8.55
N MET A 181 -34.73 9.49 7.24
CA MET A 181 -35.75 10.29 6.57
C MET A 181 -37.17 9.91 7.02
N ASN A 182 -37.45 8.61 7.17
CA ASN A 182 -38.73 8.11 7.65
C ASN A 182 -39.11 8.74 9.00
N VAL A 183 -38.21 8.65 9.99
CA VAL A 183 -38.44 9.22 11.33
C VAL A 183 -38.64 10.73 11.26
N ILE A 184 -37.75 11.45 10.55
CA ILE A 184 -37.82 12.91 10.42
C ILE A 184 -39.15 13.36 9.78
N ILE A 185 -39.62 12.65 8.74
CA ILE A 185 -40.84 12.99 8.02
C ILE A 185 -42.08 12.67 8.87
N ASN A 186 -42.14 11.47 9.45
CA ASN A 186 -43.29 11.01 10.23
C ASN A 186 -43.48 11.80 11.53
N GLU A 187 -42.40 12.26 12.15
CA GLU A 187 -42.44 13.12 13.34
C GLU A 187 -42.50 14.62 13.00
N SER A 188 -42.58 14.99 11.71
CA SER A 188 -42.61 16.39 11.24
C SER A 188 -41.43 17.24 11.75
N LEU A 189 -40.23 16.63 11.81
CA LEU A 189 -38.99 17.28 12.25
C LEU A 189 -38.20 17.95 11.11
N TYR A 190 -38.67 17.81 9.86
CA TYR A 190 -38.07 18.47 8.70
C TYR A 190 -38.36 19.98 8.69
N ASP A 191 -37.58 20.73 7.91
CA ASP A 191 -37.72 22.16 7.75
C ASP A 191 -38.77 22.48 6.68
N CYS A 192 -40.05 22.58 7.09
CA CYS A 192 -41.19 22.70 6.19
C CYS A 192 -41.03 23.84 5.16
N ASP A 193 -40.67 25.04 5.63
CA ASP A 193 -40.46 26.22 4.78
C ASP A 193 -39.35 26.00 3.75
N PHE A 194 -38.26 25.33 4.15
CA PHE A 194 -37.16 25.06 3.24
C PHE A 194 -37.54 24.01 2.20
N VAL A 195 -38.19 22.93 2.64
CA VAL A 195 -38.64 21.84 1.77
C VAL A 195 -39.59 22.38 0.70
N GLU A 196 -40.60 23.17 1.08
CA GLU A 196 -41.58 23.73 0.14
C GLU A 196 -40.92 24.63 -0.93
N LYS A 197 -39.95 25.46 -0.53
CA LYS A 197 -39.35 26.47 -1.40
C LYS A 197 -38.23 25.93 -2.29
N TYR A 198 -37.39 25.04 -1.75
CA TYR A 198 -36.09 24.69 -2.33
C TYR A 198 -35.92 23.21 -2.66
N THR A 199 -36.97 22.40 -2.56
CA THR A 199 -36.92 20.98 -2.94
C THR A 199 -38.01 20.63 -3.96
N GLU A 200 -37.79 19.53 -4.68
CA GLU A 200 -38.72 18.96 -5.65
C GLU A 200 -38.97 17.48 -5.33
N GLY A 201 -40.23 17.04 -5.42
CA GLY A 201 -40.60 15.64 -5.20
C GLY A 201 -40.76 15.19 -3.74
N PHE A 202 -40.97 16.11 -2.78
CA PHE A 202 -41.12 15.77 -1.36
C PHE A 202 -42.26 14.78 -1.07
N ASN A 203 -43.45 14.97 -1.67
CA ASN A 203 -44.58 14.05 -1.44
C ASN A 203 -44.25 12.62 -1.86
N ALA A 204 -43.61 12.45 -3.02
CA ALA A 204 -43.18 11.15 -3.52
C ALA A 204 -42.09 10.54 -2.62
N LEU A 205 -41.17 11.35 -2.08
CA LEU A 205 -40.22 10.90 -1.06
C LEU A 205 -40.93 10.46 0.22
N SER A 206 -41.91 11.24 0.70
CA SER A 206 -42.68 10.96 1.92
C SER A 206 -43.42 9.63 1.84
N GLU A 207 -43.93 9.27 0.66
CA GLU A 207 -44.51 7.95 0.37
C GLU A 207 -43.42 6.86 0.35
N GLN A 208 -42.31 7.09 -0.37
CA GLN A 208 -41.22 6.14 -0.53
C GLN A 208 -40.59 5.73 0.81
N VAL A 209 -40.40 6.67 1.74
CA VAL A 209 -39.75 6.38 3.02
C VAL A 209 -40.60 5.49 3.93
N GLN A 210 -41.90 5.32 3.68
CA GLN A 210 -42.76 4.46 4.51
C GLN A 210 -42.37 2.98 4.45
N GLU A 211 -41.71 2.54 3.36
CA GLU A 211 -41.14 1.20 3.24
C GLU A 211 -39.93 0.98 4.19
N TYR A 212 -39.36 2.07 4.71
CA TYR A 212 -38.13 2.09 5.50
C TYR A 212 -38.40 2.52 6.95
N SER A 213 -39.36 1.87 7.61
CA SER A 213 -39.51 2.04 9.06
C SER A 213 -38.22 1.66 9.80
N PRO A 214 -37.97 2.18 11.02
CA PRO A 214 -36.81 1.79 11.82
C PRO A 214 -36.67 0.26 11.98
N GLU A 215 -37.76 -0.47 12.12
CA GLU A 215 -37.77 -1.95 12.20
C GLU A 215 -37.31 -2.61 10.90
N ASN A 216 -37.76 -2.12 9.74
CA ASN A 216 -37.33 -2.66 8.45
C ASN A 216 -35.86 -2.34 8.19
N VAL A 217 -35.42 -1.14 8.55
CA VAL A 217 -34.03 -0.70 8.37
C VAL A 217 -33.09 -1.43 9.33
N GLU A 218 -33.52 -1.76 10.54
CA GLU A 218 -32.78 -2.64 11.44
C GLU A 218 -32.52 -4.00 10.81
N ALA A 219 -33.53 -4.61 10.17
CA ALA A 219 -33.37 -5.89 9.48
C ALA A 219 -32.38 -5.82 8.30
N ILE A 220 -32.31 -4.69 7.59
CA ILE A 220 -31.43 -4.50 6.42
C ILE A 220 -29.99 -4.13 6.84
N SER A 221 -29.87 -3.15 7.74
CA SER A 221 -28.59 -2.52 8.10
C SER A 221 -27.94 -3.13 9.33
N GLY A 222 -28.69 -3.92 10.11
CA GLY A 222 -28.29 -4.42 11.41
C GLY A 222 -28.16 -3.33 12.48
N VAL A 223 -28.47 -2.07 12.19
CA VAL A 223 -28.42 -0.98 13.17
C VAL A 223 -29.70 -1.00 13.99
N ASP A 224 -29.57 -1.01 15.31
CA ASP A 224 -30.72 -1.01 16.23
C ASP A 224 -31.66 0.17 15.95
N LYS A 225 -32.97 -0.11 15.94
CA LYS A 225 -34.00 0.87 15.60
C LYS A 225 -34.05 2.08 16.53
N GLU A 226 -33.69 1.93 17.80
CA GLU A 226 -33.64 3.05 18.74
C GLU A 226 -32.43 3.95 18.45
N THR A 227 -31.30 3.36 18.02
CA THR A 227 -30.15 4.13 17.49
C THR A 227 -30.52 4.92 16.23
N ILE A 228 -31.35 4.34 15.35
CA ILE A 228 -31.85 5.05 14.15
C ILE A 228 -32.70 6.26 14.56
N LYS A 229 -33.64 6.08 15.50
CA LYS A 229 -34.49 7.18 16.01
C LYS A 229 -33.67 8.26 16.71
N GLU A 230 -32.71 7.86 17.56
CA GLU A 230 -31.80 8.78 18.25
C GLU A 230 -31.01 9.62 17.23
N PHE A 231 -30.42 8.97 16.22
CA PHE A 231 -29.69 9.68 15.18
C PHE A 231 -30.60 10.65 14.41
N ALA A 232 -31.82 10.25 14.05
CA ALA A 232 -32.77 11.10 13.36
C ALA A 232 -33.13 12.35 14.18
N ALA A 233 -33.40 12.19 15.47
CA ALA A 233 -33.71 13.29 16.37
C ALA A 233 -32.52 14.26 16.52
N ILE A 234 -31.30 13.74 16.72
CA ILE A 234 -30.08 14.56 16.79
C ILE A 234 -29.85 15.33 15.49
N TYR A 235 -30.01 14.65 14.34
CA TYR A 235 -29.76 15.25 13.02
C TYR A 235 -30.75 16.37 12.69
N ALA A 236 -32.03 16.21 13.07
CA ALA A 236 -33.05 17.23 12.85
C ALA A 236 -32.88 18.47 13.76
N ASP A 237 -32.47 18.28 15.01
CA ASP A 237 -32.29 19.38 15.99
C ASP A 237 -31.01 20.20 15.73
N ARG A 238 -29.87 19.53 15.54
CA ARG A 238 -28.54 20.17 15.64
C ARG A 238 -28.10 20.84 14.33
N LYS A 239 -28.45 22.12 14.16
CA LYS A 239 -28.06 22.96 13.01
C LYS A 239 -27.04 24.04 13.39
N PRO A 240 -25.97 24.28 12.60
CA PRO A 240 -25.64 23.66 11.31
C PRO A 240 -25.16 22.20 11.45
N SER A 241 -25.61 21.32 10.55
CA SER A 241 -25.18 19.92 10.48
C SER A 241 -24.33 19.67 9.23
N PHE A 242 -23.15 19.09 9.42
CA PHE A 242 -22.17 18.81 8.37
C PHE A 242 -21.98 17.31 8.18
N ILE A 243 -22.28 16.81 6.99
CA ILE A 243 -22.00 15.42 6.60
C ILE A 243 -20.70 15.38 5.80
N TYR A 244 -19.72 14.63 6.27
CA TYR A 244 -18.59 14.21 5.45
C TYR A 244 -18.86 12.80 4.93
N ALA A 245 -19.21 12.70 3.64
CA ALA A 245 -19.42 11.41 3.00
C ALA A 245 -18.12 10.92 2.35
N GLY A 246 -17.56 9.86 2.92
CA GLY A 246 -16.35 9.23 2.42
C GLY A 246 -16.60 8.36 1.17
N SER A 247 -15.51 8.05 0.47
CA SER A 247 -15.57 7.24 -0.74
C SER A 247 -15.92 5.77 -0.47
N GLY A 248 -15.73 5.25 0.75
CA GLY A 248 -15.89 3.83 1.07
C GLY A 248 -17.22 3.22 0.63
N MET A 249 -18.32 3.94 0.84
CA MET A 249 -19.68 3.50 0.48
C MET A 249 -19.86 3.38 -1.03
N GLN A 250 -19.23 4.24 -1.82
CA GLN A 250 -19.45 4.23 -3.27
C GLN A 250 -18.82 3.02 -3.97
N HIS A 251 -17.90 2.33 -3.30
CA HIS A 251 -17.21 1.16 -3.84
C HIS A 251 -18.04 -0.14 -3.69
N HIS A 252 -19.36 0.00 -3.60
CA HIS A 252 -20.33 -1.09 -3.67
C HIS A 252 -21.11 -1.02 -5.00
N THR A 253 -21.80 -2.10 -5.36
CA THR A 253 -22.59 -2.15 -6.61
C THR A 253 -23.71 -1.12 -6.71
N ASN A 254 -24.14 -0.55 -5.58
CA ASN A 254 -25.20 0.44 -5.42
C ASN A 254 -24.65 1.81 -4.92
N GLY A 255 -23.35 2.04 -5.07
CA GLY A 255 -22.66 3.16 -4.45
C GLY A 255 -23.12 4.54 -4.91
N GLY A 256 -23.52 4.68 -6.17
CA GLY A 256 -24.09 5.93 -6.69
C GLY A 256 -25.40 6.28 -5.98
N MET A 257 -26.32 5.32 -5.91
CA MET A 257 -27.61 5.47 -5.21
C MET A 257 -27.44 5.77 -3.71
N MET A 258 -26.43 5.21 -3.05
CA MET A 258 -26.13 5.55 -1.64
C MET A 258 -25.77 7.01 -1.44
N ILE A 259 -24.79 7.50 -2.19
CA ILE A 259 -24.34 8.90 -2.10
C ILE A 259 -25.48 9.84 -2.47
N ARG A 260 -26.25 9.49 -3.50
CA ARG A 260 -27.48 10.18 -3.89
C ARG A 260 -28.46 10.26 -2.71
N THR A 261 -28.72 9.15 -2.04
CA THR A 261 -29.69 9.09 -0.93
C THR A 261 -29.22 9.95 0.24
N ILE A 262 -27.95 9.84 0.64
CA ILE A 262 -27.39 10.65 1.74
C ILE A 262 -27.45 12.15 1.40
N SER A 263 -27.26 12.52 0.12
CA SER A 263 -27.34 13.92 -0.32
C SER A 263 -28.73 14.56 -0.20
N CYS A 264 -29.79 13.76 -0.03
CA CYS A 264 -31.14 14.27 0.25
C CYS A 264 -31.30 14.73 1.71
N LEU A 265 -30.55 14.18 2.67
CA LEU A 265 -30.68 14.49 4.09
C LEU A 265 -30.51 15.99 4.40
N PRO A 266 -29.49 16.70 3.86
CA PRO A 266 -29.37 18.15 4.02
C PRO A 266 -30.58 18.95 3.53
N GLY A 267 -31.26 18.47 2.49
CA GLY A 267 -32.44 19.11 1.91
C GLY A 267 -33.66 19.05 2.82
N LEU A 268 -33.81 17.97 3.59
CA LEU A 268 -34.93 17.81 4.54
C LEU A 268 -34.82 18.75 5.73
N VAL A 269 -33.61 18.95 6.27
CA VAL A 269 -33.40 19.74 7.49
C VAL A 269 -32.96 21.19 7.21
N GLY A 270 -32.84 21.56 5.93
CA GLY A 270 -32.40 22.89 5.50
C GLY A 270 -30.95 23.21 5.88
N ALA A 271 -30.06 22.21 5.90
CA ALA A 271 -28.67 22.38 6.35
C ALA A 271 -27.86 23.31 5.44
N TRP A 272 -28.21 23.39 4.15
CA TRP A 272 -27.54 24.24 3.16
C TRP A 272 -27.67 25.76 3.41
N LYS A 273 -28.53 26.18 4.35
CA LYS A 273 -28.67 27.58 4.76
C LYS A 273 -27.45 28.14 5.50
N TYR A 274 -26.57 27.29 6.00
CA TYR A 274 -25.58 27.66 6.99
C TYR A 274 -24.13 27.37 6.53
N PRO A 275 -23.16 28.24 6.84
CA PRO A 275 -21.76 27.84 6.88
C PRO A 275 -21.58 26.65 7.83
N GLY A 276 -20.78 25.66 7.43
CA GLY A 276 -20.63 24.42 8.22
C GLY A 276 -21.90 23.55 8.21
N GLY A 277 -22.82 23.79 7.28
CA GLY A 277 -23.99 22.95 7.03
C GLY A 277 -23.94 22.31 5.64
N GLY A 278 -24.63 21.19 5.48
CA GLY A 278 -24.75 20.48 4.20
C GLY A 278 -23.91 19.21 4.16
N MET A 279 -23.51 18.81 2.95
CA MET A 279 -22.72 17.60 2.74
C MET A 279 -21.48 17.91 1.91
N PHE A 280 -20.32 17.51 2.42
CA PHE A 280 -19.10 17.45 1.66
C PHE A 280 -19.09 16.18 0.80
N TYR A 281 -18.84 16.40 -0.48
CA TYR A 281 -18.42 15.41 -1.47
C TYR A 281 -17.49 16.14 -2.45
N PRO A 282 -16.37 15.55 -2.91
CA PRO A 282 -15.23 16.24 -3.52
C PRO A 282 -15.50 17.55 -4.28
N THR A 283 -14.77 18.62 -3.95
CA THR A 283 -14.99 20.00 -4.44
C THR A 283 -14.29 20.33 -5.75
N SER A 284 -13.82 19.32 -6.49
CA SER A 284 -12.97 19.50 -7.66
C SER A 284 -13.63 20.30 -8.79
N GLU A 285 -14.97 20.34 -8.87
CA GLU A 285 -15.69 21.11 -9.90
C GLU A 285 -15.69 22.62 -9.64
N ALA A 286 -15.26 23.07 -8.45
CA ALA A 286 -15.05 24.48 -8.13
C ALA A 286 -13.89 25.11 -8.90
N PHE A 287 -12.97 24.31 -9.43
CA PHE A 287 -11.82 24.79 -10.18
C PHE A 287 -12.21 24.97 -11.66
N PRO A 288 -12.11 26.19 -12.22
CA PRO A 288 -12.55 26.48 -13.58
C PRO A 288 -11.52 26.00 -14.61
N ILE A 289 -11.32 24.69 -14.74
CA ILE A 289 -10.35 24.07 -15.65
C ILE A 289 -11.01 23.78 -17.00
N GLN A 290 -10.40 24.22 -18.10
CA GLN A 290 -10.84 23.95 -19.47
C GLN A 290 -10.11 22.75 -20.05
N TRP A 291 -10.57 21.54 -19.73
CA TRP A 291 -9.92 20.28 -20.14
C TRP A 291 -9.78 20.14 -21.66
N ASN A 292 -10.79 20.50 -22.47
CA ASN A 292 -10.70 20.39 -23.93
C ASN A 292 -9.54 21.19 -24.52
N LEU A 293 -9.28 22.37 -23.97
CA LEU A 293 -8.17 23.24 -24.37
C LEU A 293 -6.84 22.65 -23.92
N LEU A 294 -6.72 22.28 -22.64
CA LEU A 294 -5.43 21.83 -22.09
C LEU A 294 -5.01 20.46 -22.64
N GLU A 295 -5.95 19.54 -22.83
CA GLU A 295 -5.73 18.17 -23.32
C GLU A 295 -5.68 18.08 -24.85
N GLU A 296 -5.95 19.17 -25.57
CA GLU A 296 -5.97 19.23 -27.03
C GLU A 296 -6.92 18.18 -27.64
N ASN A 297 -8.14 18.09 -27.08
CA ASN A 297 -9.11 17.07 -27.48
C ASN A 297 -9.49 17.15 -28.98
N ASP A 298 -9.40 18.34 -29.57
CA ASP A 298 -9.68 18.58 -30.98
C ASP A 298 -8.62 17.98 -31.94
N LEU A 299 -7.45 17.59 -31.43
CA LEU A 299 -6.44 16.87 -32.21
C LEU A 299 -6.78 15.38 -32.43
N CYS A 300 -7.83 14.89 -31.75
CA CYS A 300 -8.26 13.51 -31.93
C CYS A 300 -8.88 13.31 -33.32
N PRO A 301 -8.35 12.39 -34.17
CA PRO A 301 -8.81 12.23 -35.55
C PRO A 301 -10.23 11.64 -35.69
N GLY A 302 -10.93 11.37 -34.58
CA GLY A 302 -12.28 10.83 -34.53
C GLY A 302 -12.73 10.52 -33.10
N SER A 303 -13.76 9.68 -32.93
CA SER A 303 -14.15 9.19 -31.61
C SER A 303 -13.32 7.96 -31.21
N SER A 304 -12.43 8.10 -30.22
CA SER A 304 -11.78 6.96 -29.61
C SER A 304 -12.78 6.14 -28.78
N ARG A 305 -12.74 4.81 -28.86
CA ARG A 305 -13.46 3.98 -27.88
C ARG A 305 -12.95 4.28 -26.47
N SER A 306 -13.81 4.14 -25.46
CA SER A 306 -13.45 4.36 -24.06
C SER A 306 -13.46 3.04 -23.30
N ILE A 307 -12.38 2.77 -22.57
CA ILE A 307 -12.20 1.58 -21.74
C ILE A 307 -12.33 1.96 -20.27
N ASN A 308 -13.20 1.28 -19.53
CA ASN A 308 -13.32 1.47 -18.08
C ASN A 308 -12.15 0.81 -17.35
N MET A 309 -11.42 1.58 -16.54
CA MET A 309 -10.19 1.09 -15.91
C MET A 309 -10.42 -0.08 -14.93
N ASN A 310 -11.61 -0.22 -14.35
CA ASN A 310 -11.95 -1.31 -13.42
C ASN A 310 -11.93 -2.68 -14.11
N GLN A 311 -12.09 -2.72 -15.43
CA GLN A 311 -12.22 -3.94 -16.22
C GLN A 311 -10.95 -4.31 -16.99
N LEU A 312 -9.79 -3.74 -16.65
CA LEU A 312 -8.54 -3.96 -17.40
C LEU A 312 -8.27 -5.45 -17.66
N GLY A 313 -8.46 -6.32 -16.66
CA GLY A 313 -8.23 -7.76 -16.82
C GLY A 313 -9.10 -8.39 -17.91
N GLN A 314 -10.40 -8.08 -17.93
CA GLN A 314 -11.30 -8.56 -18.99
C GLN A 314 -10.91 -7.96 -20.35
N VAL A 315 -10.58 -6.67 -20.36
CA VAL A 315 -10.21 -5.94 -21.59
C VAL A 315 -8.97 -6.57 -22.22
N LEU A 316 -7.91 -6.79 -21.45
CA LEU A 316 -6.68 -7.40 -21.92
C LEU A 316 -6.85 -8.85 -22.38
N LEU A 317 -7.93 -9.54 -22.02
CA LEU A 317 -8.13 -10.94 -22.40
C LEU A 317 -9.11 -11.12 -23.56
N SER A 318 -10.01 -10.17 -23.81
CA SER A 318 -11.18 -10.45 -24.64
C SER A 318 -11.77 -9.28 -25.42
N VAL A 319 -11.29 -8.04 -25.22
CA VAL A 319 -11.87 -6.90 -25.93
C VAL A 319 -11.59 -7.02 -27.43
N ASP A 320 -12.52 -6.52 -28.24
CA ASP A 320 -12.38 -6.42 -29.70
C ASP A 320 -12.62 -4.96 -30.13
N PRO A 321 -11.75 -4.35 -30.97
CA PRO A 321 -10.41 -4.82 -31.36
C PRO A 321 -9.50 -5.08 -30.16
N ALA A 322 -8.60 -6.07 -30.24
CA ALA A 322 -7.70 -6.40 -29.13
C ALA A 322 -6.80 -5.22 -28.72
N ILE A 323 -6.42 -5.18 -27.44
CA ILE A 323 -5.31 -4.32 -27.01
C ILE A 323 -3.99 -5.03 -27.34
N ASN A 324 -3.16 -4.36 -28.12
CA ASN A 324 -1.83 -4.81 -28.55
C ASN A 324 -0.71 -3.90 -28.04
N GLY A 325 -1.04 -2.67 -27.62
CA GLY A 325 -0.12 -1.77 -26.93
C GLY A 325 -0.70 -1.29 -25.60
N LEU A 326 0.07 -1.36 -24.52
CA LEU A 326 -0.30 -0.83 -23.21
C LEU A 326 0.80 0.14 -22.74
N TYR A 327 0.44 1.40 -22.47
CA TYR A 327 1.36 2.38 -21.88
C TYR A 327 0.88 2.74 -20.49
N VAL A 328 1.59 2.30 -19.44
CA VAL A 328 1.23 2.55 -18.04
C VAL A 328 2.07 3.68 -17.47
N TYR A 329 1.43 4.67 -16.85
CA TYR A 329 2.10 5.74 -16.09
C TYR A 329 1.23 6.17 -14.90
N ASN A 330 1.83 6.70 -13.84
CA ASN A 330 1.12 7.12 -12.62
C ASN A 330 0.22 6.02 -12.03
N SER A 331 0.52 4.73 -12.23
CA SER A 331 -0.34 3.63 -11.79
C SER A 331 0.40 2.29 -11.71
N ASN A 332 -0.02 1.44 -10.77
CA ASN A 332 0.45 0.07 -10.63
C ASN A 332 -0.75 -0.92 -10.74
N PRO A 333 -1.35 -1.10 -11.93
CA PRO A 333 -2.55 -1.90 -12.12
C PRO A 333 -2.41 -3.37 -11.71
N ALA A 334 -1.22 -3.96 -11.81
CA ALA A 334 -0.96 -5.34 -11.37
C ALA A 334 -1.21 -5.54 -9.87
N ALA A 335 -1.09 -4.48 -9.05
CA ALA A 335 -1.41 -4.52 -7.62
C ALA A 335 -2.80 -3.95 -7.31
N VAL A 336 -3.19 -2.86 -7.97
CA VAL A 336 -4.34 -2.03 -7.59
C VAL A 336 -5.68 -2.51 -8.16
N LEU A 337 -5.67 -3.18 -9.31
CA LEU A 337 -6.92 -3.53 -9.99
C LEU A 337 -7.52 -4.86 -9.55
N PHE A 338 -8.83 -4.93 -9.74
CA PHE A 338 -9.69 -6.01 -9.29
C PHE A 338 -9.64 -7.21 -10.22
N ASN A 339 -10.12 -8.35 -9.73
CA ASN A 339 -9.97 -9.63 -10.43
C ASN A 339 -8.53 -9.81 -10.89
N GLN A 340 -7.59 -9.58 -9.95
CA GLN A 340 -6.18 -9.38 -10.23
C GLN A 340 -5.58 -10.51 -11.07
N GLY A 341 -6.03 -11.76 -10.88
CA GLY A 341 -5.64 -12.90 -11.70
C GLY A 341 -5.84 -12.69 -13.21
N LYS A 342 -6.94 -12.05 -13.64
CA LYS A 342 -7.14 -11.69 -15.05
C LYS A 342 -6.20 -10.59 -15.52
N VAL A 343 -5.95 -9.58 -14.68
CA VAL A 343 -5.01 -8.49 -14.99
C VAL A 343 -3.61 -9.06 -15.22
N ILE A 344 -3.14 -9.90 -14.31
CA ILE A 344 -1.84 -10.58 -14.43
C ILE A 344 -1.80 -11.48 -15.67
N SER A 345 -2.87 -12.24 -15.95
CA SER A 345 -2.95 -13.08 -17.15
C SER A 345 -2.88 -12.25 -18.43
N GLY A 346 -3.56 -11.11 -18.48
CA GLY A 346 -3.50 -10.17 -19.59
C GLY A 346 -2.11 -9.55 -19.77
N LEU A 347 -1.44 -9.18 -18.67
CA LEU A 347 -0.08 -8.63 -18.70
C LEU A 347 0.98 -9.65 -19.13
N LYS A 348 0.74 -10.95 -18.92
CA LYS A 348 1.62 -12.05 -19.35
C LYS A 348 1.57 -12.35 -20.86
N ARG A 349 0.61 -11.77 -21.59
CA ARG A 349 0.52 -11.94 -23.04
C ARG A 349 1.80 -11.45 -23.73
N GLU A 350 2.46 -12.35 -24.48
CA GLU A 350 3.65 -12.03 -25.26
C GLU A 350 3.34 -11.21 -26.52
N ASP A 351 2.08 -11.23 -26.99
CA ASP A 351 1.62 -10.41 -28.13
C ASP A 351 1.20 -8.98 -27.73
N LEU A 352 1.18 -8.66 -26.44
CA LEU A 352 0.96 -7.33 -25.91
C LEU A 352 2.30 -6.60 -25.78
N PHE A 353 2.48 -5.43 -26.40
CA PHE A 353 3.65 -4.59 -26.14
C PHE A 353 3.36 -3.64 -24.97
N THR A 354 4.10 -3.77 -23.86
CA THR A 354 3.86 -3.02 -22.62
C THR A 354 5.01 -2.05 -22.34
N VAL A 355 4.67 -0.77 -22.16
CA VAL A 355 5.60 0.28 -21.70
C VAL A 355 5.15 0.76 -20.34
N VAL A 356 6.09 0.89 -19.39
CA VAL A 356 5.79 1.38 -18.03
C VAL A 356 6.71 2.55 -17.70
N HIS A 357 6.15 3.74 -17.49
CA HIS A 357 6.88 4.94 -17.08
C HIS A 357 6.71 5.14 -15.58
N GLU A 358 7.78 4.89 -14.82
CA GLU A 358 7.67 4.59 -13.41
C GLU A 358 8.91 5.00 -12.59
N GLN A 359 8.70 5.28 -11.31
CA GLN A 359 9.72 5.70 -10.35
C GLN A 359 10.45 4.52 -9.72
N LEU A 360 9.76 3.40 -9.47
CA LEU A 360 10.27 2.19 -8.81
C LEU A 360 9.95 0.93 -9.62
N LEU A 361 10.68 -0.17 -9.46
CA LEU A 361 10.32 -1.41 -10.16
C LEU A 361 9.08 -2.11 -9.53
N THR A 362 7.89 -1.52 -9.75
CA THR A 362 6.59 -1.96 -9.22
C THR A 362 6.15 -3.31 -9.80
N ASP A 363 5.11 -3.93 -9.20
CA ASP A 363 4.54 -5.18 -9.72
C ASP A 363 4.16 -5.09 -11.20
N THR A 364 3.67 -3.93 -11.67
CA THR A 364 3.34 -3.72 -13.08
C THR A 364 4.59 -3.58 -13.94
N ALA A 365 5.61 -2.86 -13.47
CA ALA A 365 6.85 -2.66 -14.22
C ALA A 365 7.54 -3.98 -14.58
N ARG A 366 7.41 -5.02 -13.74
CA ARG A 366 7.95 -6.36 -14.01
C ARG A 366 7.38 -7.05 -15.26
N TYR A 367 6.22 -6.62 -15.75
CA TYR A 367 5.58 -7.13 -16.98
C TYR A 367 5.83 -6.25 -18.20
N ALA A 368 6.60 -5.17 -18.07
CA ALA A 368 6.91 -4.27 -19.17
C ALA A 368 7.91 -4.91 -20.14
N ASP A 369 7.80 -4.53 -21.41
CA ASP A 369 8.85 -4.72 -22.41
C ASP A 369 9.89 -3.58 -22.34
N ILE A 370 9.42 -2.35 -22.04
CA ILE A 370 10.24 -1.17 -21.79
C ILE A 370 9.80 -0.49 -20.49
N VAL A 371 10.76 -0.22 -19.59
CA VAL A 371 10.55 0.64 -18.42
C VAL A 371 11.26 1.97 -18.65
N LEU A 372 10.55 3.08 -18.49
CA LEU A 372 11.11 4.43 -18.58
C LEU A 372 11.22 5.04 -17.18
N PRO A 373 12.34 5.72 -16.83
CA PRO A 373 12.51 6.33 -15.52
C PRO A 373 11.67 7.61 -15.39
N ALA A 374 10.74 7.64 -14.44
CA ALA A 374 9.89 8.79 -14.15
C ALA A 374 10.47 9.66 -13.03
N THR A 375 10.29 10.96 -13.13
CA THR A 375 10.49 11.90 -12.02
C THR A 375 9.47 11.69 -10.89
N THR A 376 9.87 12.03 -9.67
CA THR A 376 9.03 12.27 -8.49
C THR A 376 8.58 13.72 -8.43
N GLU A 377 7.61 14.00 -7.56
CA GLU A 377 7.08 15.36 -7.34
C GLU A 377 8.17 16.38 -6.95
N PHE A 378 9.32 15.95 -6.41
CA PHE A 378 10.41 16.87 -6.08
C PHE A 378 11.28 17.29 -7.27
N GLU A 379 11.12 16.63 -8.42
CA GLU A 379 12.01 16.74 -9.58
C GLU A 379 11.35 17.44 -10.78
N HIS A 380 10.08 17.85 -10.67
CA HIS A 380 9.37 18.52 -11.78
C HIS A 380 8.44 19.63 -11.31
N MET A 381 8.17 20.57 -12.21
CA MET A 381 7.19 21.63 -11.98
C MET A 381 5.76 21.15 -12.28
N ASP A 382 4.81 21.49 -11.42
CA ASP A 382 3.39 21.21 -11.61
C ASP A 382 2.47 22.23 -10.91
N LEU A 383 1.17 22.20 -11.22
CA LEU A 383 0.13 22.96 -10.54
C LEU A 383 -0.88 21.99 -9.93
N HIS A 384 -1.08 22.08 -8.62
CA HIS A 384 -2.04 21.26 -7.90
C HIS A 384 -3.33 22.04 -7.65
N TYR A 385 -4.44 21.43 -8.03
CA TYR A 385 -5.77 21.74 -7.53
C TYR A 385 -6.19 20.67 -6.52
N SER A 386 -7.22 20.94 -5.73
CA SER A 386 -7.62 20.06 -4.62
C SER A 386 -9.04 19.54 -4.79
N TYR A 387 -9.30 18.38 -4.20
CA TYR A 387 -10.65 17.82 -4.07
C TYR A 387 -11.21 17.99 -2.66
N PHE A 388 -10.45 18.59 -1.74
CA PHE A 388 -10.82 18.82 -0.34
C PHE A 388 -10.95 20.32 -0.03
N HIS A 389 -9.96 21.13 -0.39
CA HIS A 389 -9.97 22.58 -0.20
C HIS A 389 -10.02 23.31 -1.54
N LEU A 390 -10.14 24.64 -1.50
CA LEU A 390 -10.36 25.50 -2.67
C LEU A 390 -9.13 26.36 -2.97
N SER A 391 -7.94 25.75 -2.92
CA SER A 391 -6.67 26.46 -3.17
C SER A 391 -5.88 25.79 -4.28
N LEU A 392 -5.25 26.61 -5.10
CA LEU A 392 -4.22 26.23 -6.05
C LEU A 392 -2.86 26.27 -5.36
N GLN A 393 -1.99 25.31 -5.68
CA GLN A 393 -0.64 25.22 -5.14
C GLN A 393 0.35 24.97 -6.26
N LEU A 394 1.46 25.71 -6.25
CA LEU A 394 2.54 25.48 -7.19
C LEU A 394 3.53 24.47 -6.60
N ASN A 395 3.87 23.46 -7.41
CA ASN A 395 4.97 22.56 -7.12
C ASN A 395 6.17 22.98 -7.97
N GLU A 396 7.25 23.44 -7.33
CA GLU A 396 8.51 23.73 -8.00
C GLU A 396 9.51 22.60 -7.74
N PRO A 397 10.35 22.23 -8.72
CA PRO A 397 11.39 21.24 -8.50
C PRO A 397 12.37 21.74 -7.43
N VAL A 398 12.62 20.91 -6.43
CA VAL A 398 13.55 21.20 -5.32
C VAL A 398 14.90 20.50 -5.51
N ILE A 399 14.95 19.50 -6.39
CA ILE A 399 16.15 18.81 -6.83
C ILE A 399 16.10 18.61 -8.34
N GLU A 400 17.26 18.42 -8.96
CA GLU A 400 17.34 17.95 -10.33
C GLU A 400 16.85 16.50 -10.45
N PRO A 401 16.28 16.09 -11.60
CA PRO A 401 15.93 14.69 -11.85
C PRO A 401 17.10 13.73 -11.59
N LEU A 402 16.86 12.67 -10.82
CA LEU A 402 17.88 11.67 -10.54
C LEU A 402 18.10 10.74 -11.73
N GLY A 403 19.38 10.46 -12.00
CA GLY A 403 19.79 9.62 -13.12
C GLY A 403 19.41 10.24 -14.45
N GLU A 404 18.70 9.48 -15.28
CA GLU A 404 18.13 9.92 -16.55
C GLU A 404 16.60 10.05 -16.48
N SER A 405 16.03 10.22 -15.27
CA SER A 405 14.58 10.36 -15.10
C SER A 405 14.03 11.56 -15.86
N ARG A 406 12.85 11.40 -16.47
CA ARG A 406 12.13 12.48 -17.16
C ARG A 406 10.71 12.64 -16.64
N SER A 407 10.21 13.87 -16.70
CA SER A 407 8.82 14.18 -16.39
C SER A 407 7.87 13.51 -17.38
N ASN A 408 6.58 13.43 -17.03
CA ASN A 408 5.57 12.90 -17.95
C ASN A 408 5.48 13.82 -19.17
N LEU A 409 5.48 15.14 -18.98
CA LEU A 409 5.45 16.11 -20.07
C LEU A 409 6.61 15.91 -21.05
N ASP A 410 7.84 15.87 -20.54
CA ASP A 410 9.04 15.72 -21.39
C ASP A 410 9.04 14.40 -22.14
N THR A 411 8.64 13.32 -21.47
CA THR A 411 8.58 11.97 -22.06
C THR A 411 7.56 11.92 -23.19
N PHE A 412 6.34 12.40 -22.95
CA PHE A 412 5.29 12.37 -23.97
C PHE A 412 5.56 13.32 -25.14
N ASN A 413 6.14 14.50 -24.91
CA ASN A 413 6.59 15.40 -25.98
C ASN A 413 7.69 14.76 -26.83
N THR A 414 8.64 14.06 -26.20
CA THR A 414 9.69 13.31 -26.91
C THR A 414 9.11 12.20 -27.78
N LEU A 415 8.18 11.40 -27.23
CA LEU A 415 7.51 10.34 -27.97
C LEU A 415 6.67 10.90 -29.13
N ALA A 416 5.95 12.00 -28.94
CA ALA A 416 5.16 12.67 -29.99
C ALA A 416 6.04 13.10 -31.17
N LYS A 417 7.18 13.73 -30.89
CA LYS A 417 8.15 14.13 -31.92
C LYS A 417 8.72 12.93 -32.68
N SER A 418 9.07 11.85 -31.98
CA SER A 418 9.54 10.60 -32.62
C SER A 418 8.43 9.86 -33.40
N MET A 419 7.16 10.05 -33.02
CA MET A 419 6.01 9.61 -33.82
C MET A 419 5.84 10.42 -35.11
N GLY A 420 6.47 11.59 -35.22
CA GLY A 420 6.38 12.49 -36.37
C GLY A 420 5.31 13.56 -36.23
N TYR A 421 4.76 13.76 -35.02
CA TYR A 421 3.79 14.81 -34.76
C TYR A 421 4.51 16.16 -34.56
N GLN A 422 3.95 17.21 -35.17
CA GLN A 422 4.54 18.55 -35.21
C GLN A 422 3.59 19.62 -34.61
N ASP A 423 2.53 19.19 -33.93
CA ASP A 423 1.56 20.07 -33.29
C ASP A 423 2.24 20.91 -32.19
N ARG A 424 1.93 22.22 -32.12
CA ARG A 424 2.60 23.20 -31.24
C ARG A 424 2.58 22.81 -29.76
N CYS A 425 1.54 22.11 -29.32
CA CYS A 425 1.36 21.68 -27.94
C CYS A 425 2.48 20.73 -27.45
N PHE A 426 3.23 20.08 -28.36
CA PHE A 426 4.39 19.24 -28.03
C PHE A 426 5.70 20.02 -27.83
N ASP A 427 5.65 21.34 -27.98
CA ASP A 427 6.72 22.27 -27.65
C ASP A 427 6.38 23.12 -26.40
N ASP A 428 5.24 22.87 -25.75
CA ASP A 428 4.86 23.56 -24.52
C ASP A 428 5.68 23.05 -23.34
N THR A 429 6.10 23.98 -22.48
CA THR A 429 6.69 23.70 -21.17
C THR A 429 5.61 23.60 -20.09
N SER A 430 5.96 23.11 -18.89
CA SER A 430 5.05 23.15 -17.73
C SER A 430 4.53 24.58 -17.46
N ILE A 431 5.37 25.59 -17.66
CA ILE A 431 5.01 27.01 -17.47
C ILE A 431 3.92 27.43 -18.47
N ASP A 432 4.02 27.01 -19.73
CA ASP A 432 3.04 27.35 -20.77
C ASP A 432 1.66 26.76 -20.45
N ILE A 433 1.62 25.50 -20.00
CA ILE A 433 0.38 24.82 -19.61
C ILE A 433 -0.22 25.47 -18.35
N ILE A 434 0.60 25.75 -17.33
CA ILE A 434 0.15 26.40 -16.09
C ILE A 434 -0.41 27.79 -16.40
N ASN A 435 0.28 28.58 -17.22
CA ASN A 435 -0.20 29.90 -17.62
C ASN A 435 -1.51 29.82 -18.41
N SER A 436 -1.68 28.79 -19.26
CA SER A 436 -2.93 28.57 -19.98
C SER A 436 -4.09 28.27 -19.03
N ALA A 437 -3.84 27.47 -17.98
CA ALA A 437 -4.84 27.16 -16.96
C ALA A 437 -5.21 28.39 -16.10
N LEU A 438 -4.23 29.24 -15.76
CA LEU A 438 -4.46 30.45 -14.96
C LEU A 438 -5.13 31.59 -15.74
N LYS A 439 -5.02 31.60 -17.07
CA LYS A 439 -5.61 32.63 -17.95
C LYS A 439 -7.08 32.37 -18.32
N ILE A 440 -7.67 31.27 -17.83
CA ILE A 440 -9.09 30.98 -18.07
C ILE A 440 -9.93 32.11 -17.48
N ASP A 441 -10.86 32.64 -18.28
CA ASP A 441 -11.75 33.73 -17.88
C ASP A 441 -12.75 33.25 -16.82
N SER A 442 -12.39 33.48 -15.55
CA SER A 442 -13.19 33.16 -14.38
C SER A 442 -12.89 34.12 -13.25
N SER A 443 -13.94 34.61 -12.60
CA SER A 443 -13.83 35.43 -11.39
C SER A 443 -13.04 34.72 -10.27
N TYR A 444 -13.08 33.39 -10.21
CA TYR A 444 -12.38 32.60 -9.20
C TYR A 444 -10.85 32.61 -9.36
N LEU A 445 -10.34 32.92 -10.56
CA LEU A 445 -8.91 33.00 -10.87
C LEU A 445 -8.38 34.44 -10.96
N GLN A 446 -9.24 35.46 -10.85
CA GLN A 446 -8.85 36.85 -11.01
C GLN A 446 -7.67 37.23 -10.09
N GLY A 447 -6.56 37.69 -10.66
CA GLY A 447 -5.37 38.09 -9.90
C GLY A 447 -4.57 36.93 -9.29
N ILE A 448 -4.85 35.67 -9.69
CA ILE A 448 -4.00 34.52 -9.41
C ILE A 448 -3.05 34.36 -10.59
N THR A 449 -1.77 34.71 -10.39
CA THR A 449 -0.71 34.56 -11.41
C THR A 449 0.35 33.57 -10.95
N LEU A 450 1.18 33.11 -11.89
CA LEU A 450 2.30 32.23 -11.57
C LEU A 450 3.29 32.89 -10.60
N GLU A 451 3.58 34.19 -10.78
CA GLU A 451 4.47 34.95 -9.88
C GLU A 451 3.92 35.00 -8.46
N ARG A 452 2.60 35.21 -8.34
CA ARG A 452 1.93 35.24 -7.04
C ARG A 452 1.97 33.87 -6.37
N LEU A 453 1.69 32.80 -7.13
CA LEU A 453 1.80 31.42 -6.65
C LEU A 453 3.21 31.08 -6.18
N ARG A 454 4.26 31.54 -6.88
CA ARG A 454 5.65 31.39 -6.43
C ARG A 454 5.93 32.08 -5.10
N SER A 455 5.40 33.29 -4.91
CA SER A 455 5.63 34.05 -3.68
C SER A 455 4.82 33.56 -2.47
N GLU A 456 3.59 33.08 -2.70
CA GLU A 456 2.65 32.71 -1.63
C GLU A 456 2.57 31.18 -1.40
N GLY A 457 3.04 30.38 -2.35
CA GLY A 457 3.00 28.91 -2.37
C GLY A 457 1.60 28.35 -2.66
N ALA A 458 0.60 28.76 -1.87
CA ALA A 458 -0.77 28.31 -1.98
C ALA A 458 -1.74 29.50 -2.00
N ILE A 459 -2.57 29.60 -3.03
CA ILE A 459 -3.55 30.69 -3.17
C ILE A 459 -4.96 30.10 -3.22
N ARG A 460 -5.82 30.56 -2.31
CA ARG A 460 -7.25 30.21 -2.33
C ARG A 460 -7.93 30.88 -3.53
N LEU A 461 -8.82 30.16 -4.21
CA LEU A 461 -9.70 30.74 -5.23
C LEU A 461 -10.51 31.89 -4.64
N ASN A 462 -10.89 32.87 -5.48
CA ASN A 462 -11.70 34.02 -5.06
C ASN A 462 -13.17 33.62 -4.83
N MET A 463 -13.42 32.75 -3.86
CA MET A 463 -14.76 32.30 -3.49
C MET A 463 -15.49 33.41 -2.71
N PRO A 464 -16.79 33.64 -2.95
CA PRO A 464 -17.53 34.66 -2.22
C PRO A 464 -17.68 34.34 -0.74
N GLY A 465 -17.34 35.28 0.14
CA GLY A 465 -17.48 35.15 1.59
C GLY A 465 -16.29 34.45 2.28
N GLU A 466 -16.34 34.38 3.61
CA GLU A 466 -15.28 33.74 4.42
C GLU A 466 -15.20 32.23 4.15
N PHE A 467 -16.35 31.55 4.16
CA PHE A 467 -16.49 30.14 3.83
C PHE A 467 -17.24 29.98 2.52
N HIS A 468 -16.81 29.03 1.68
CA HIS A 468 -17.55 28.75 0.46
C HIS A 468 -18.89 28.07 0.79
N MET A 469 -19.98 28.74 0.43
CA MET A 469 -21.33 28.19 0.44
C MET A 469 -21.77 27.93 -1.00
N PRO A 470 -21.73 26.67 -1.48
CA PRO A 470 -21.98 26.36 -2.90
C PRO A 470 -23.37 26.75 -3.39
N TYR A 471 -24.35 26.79 -2.48
CA TYR A 471 -25.74 27.15 -2.75
C TYR A 471 -26.16 28.34 -1.89
N LYS A 472 -25.33 29.39 -1.80
CA LYS A 472 -25.56 30.56 -0.94
C LYS A 472 -26.89 31.28 -1.23
N ASP A 473 -27.29 31.34 -2.49
CA ASP A 473 -28.56 31.90 -2.96
C ASP A 473 -29.68 30.84 -3.04
N LEU A 474 -29.40 29.62 -2.55
CA LEU A 474 -30.29 28.46 -2.57
C LEU A 474 -30.78 28.10 -3.98
N LYS A 475 -29.95 28.38 -4.99
CA LYS A 475 -30.14 27.89 -6.37
C LYS A 475 -29.23 26.70 -6.61
N PHE A 476 -29.83 25.58 -6.98
CA PHE A 476 -29.12 24.35 -7.27
C PHE A 476 -28.92 24.21 -8.78
N TYR A 477 -27.88 23.49 -9.20
CA TYR A 477 -27.55 23.33 -10.62
C TYR A 477 -28.36 22.22 -11.29
N THR A 478 -29.46 21.79 -10.66
CA THR A 478 -30.37 20.78 -11.17
C THR A 478 -31.27 21.37 -12.26
N PRO A 479 -31.90 20.53 -13.11
CA PRO A 479 -32.89 21.01 -14.08
C PRO A 479 -34.02 21.87 -13.47
N THR A 480 -34.43 21.58 -12.24
CA THR A 480 -35.49 22.32 -11.53
C THR A 480 -34.99 23.56 -10.80
N GLY A 481 -33.68 23.75 -10.65
CA GLY A 481 -33.08 24.79 -9.81
C GLY A 481 -33.19 24.52 -8.30
N LYS A 482 -33.74 23.36 -7.90
CA LYS A 482 -34.02 22.93 -6.52
C LYS A 482 -33.29 21.63 -6.17
N ILE A 483 -33.29 21.23 -4.91
CA ILE A 483 -32.84 19.88 -4.50
C ILE A 483 -33.86 18.85 -5.01
N GLU A 484 -33.43 17.89 -5.82
CA GLU A 484 -34.32 16.89 -6.43
C GLU A 484 -34.41 15.61 -5.59
N PHE A 485 -35.46 15.49 -4.77
CA PHE A 485 -35.82 14.21 -4.14
C PHE A 485 -36.47 13.26 -5.15
N TYR A 486 -37.22 13.80 -6.11
CA TYR A 486 -37.61 13.09 -7.33
C TYR A 486 -36.82 13.67 -8.51
N SER A 487 -36.05 12.85 -9.22
CA SER A 487 -35.30 13.31 -10.40
C SER A 487 -35.81 12.67 -11.68
N ASP A 488 -36.41 13.50 -12.55
CA ASP A 488 -36.81 13.08 -13.90
C ASP A 488 -35.60 12.66 -14.74
N LYS A 489 -34.44 13.30 -14.52
CA LYS A 489 -33.20 12.95 -15.22
C LYS A 489 -32.76 11.53 -14.89
N MET A 490 -32.81 11.12 -13.62
CA MET A 490 -32.53 9.74 -13.23
C MET A 490 -33.46 8.74 -13.91
N LYS A 491 -34.75 9.05 -13.99
CA LYS A 491 -35.74 8.21 -14.69
C LYS A 491 -35.42 8.07 -16.17
N GLN A 492 -35.02 9.16 -16.83
CA GLN A 492 -34.58 9.14 -18.24
C GLN A 492 -33.32 8.31 -18.44
N ASP A 493 -32.40 8.35 -17.47
CA ASP A 493 -31.16 7.57 -17.48
C ASP A 493 -31.36 6.11 -17.04
N GLY A 494 -32.60 5.68 -16.79
CA GLY A 494 -32.96 4.29 -16.47
C GLY A 494 -32.77 3.91 -15.00
N HIS A 495 -32.62 4.89 -14.11
CA HIS A 495 -32.53 4.69 -12.67
C HIS A 495 -33.85 5.00 -11.95
N SER A 496 -33.97 4.59 -10.69
CA SER A 496 -35.08 5.03 -9.83
C SER A 496 -35.06 6.56 -9.68
N PRO A 497 -36.17 7.28 -9.93
CA PRO A 497 -36.23 8.72 -9.69
C PRO A 497 -36.21 9.07 -8.19
N LEU A 498 -36.59 8.14 -7.32
CA LEU A 498 -36.67 8.29 -5.87
C LEU A 498 -35.53 7.54 -5.16
N PRO A 499 -35.11 7.97 -3.96
CA PRO A 499 -34.01 7.33 -3.26
C PRO A 499 -34.51 5.99 -2.75
N VAL A 500 -33.71 4.95 -2.99
CA VAL A 500 -34.11 3.56 -2.73
C VAL A 500 -32.91 2.76 -2.27
N HIS A 501 -33.11 1.80 -1.38
CA HIS A 501 -32.09 0.81 -1.08
C HIS A 501 -32.08 -0.26 -2.17
N MET A 502 -30.98 -0.35 -2.90
CA MET A 502 -30.73 -1.47 -3.82
C MET A 502 -29.86 -2.51 -3.09
N PRO A 503 -30.24 -3.79 -3.02
CA PRO A 503 -29.37 -4.83 -2.50
C PRO A 503 -28.04 -4.92 -3.27
N ILE A 504 -26.94 -5.19 -2.56
CA ILE A 504 -25.62 -5.41 -3.19
C ILE A 504 -25.61 -6.72 -3.98
N ALA A 505 -24.83 -6.81 -5.07
CA ALA A 505 -24.87 -7.99 -5.94
C ALA A 505 -24.27 -9.27 -5.32
N GLU A 506 -23.31 -9.13 -4.40
CA GLU A 506 -22.76 -10.25 -3.61
C GLU A 506 -23.24 -10.09 -2.16
N GLY A 507 -24.48 -10.52 -1.90
CA GLY A 507 -25.09 -10.48 -0.57
C GLY A 507 -26.17 -11.54 -0.41
N PRO A 508 -26.76 -11.69 0.79
CA PRO A 508 -27.69 -12.77 1.11
C PRO A 508 -29.00 -12.72 0.32
N LEU A 509 -29.46 -11.53 -0.11
CA LEU A 509 -30.71 -11.37 -0.86
C LEU A 509 -30.54 -11.65 -2.36
N THR A 510 -29.40 -11.28 -2.94
CA THR A 510 -29.14 -11.33 -4.38
C THR A 510 -28.39 -12.59 -4.81
N SER A 511 -27.52 -13.11 -3.95
CA SER A 511 -26.66 -14.26 -4.20
C SER A 511 -26.60 -15.20 -2.99
N PRO A 512 -27.74 -15.79 -2.55
CA PRO A 512 -27.82 -16.59 -1.32
C PRO A 512 -26.89 -17.80 -1.31
N ASP A 513 -26.72 -18.48 -2.43
CA ASP A 513 -25.82 -19.64 -2.53
C ASP A 513 -24.35 -19.23 -2.46
N LEU A 514 -23.99 -18.10 -3.05
CA LEU A 514 -22.65 -17.53 -2.95
C LEU A 514 -22.36 -17.11 -1.50
N TYR A 515 -23.31 -16.45 -0.85
CA TYR A 515 -23.21 -16.05 0.55
C TYR A 515 -23.10 -17.24 1.51
N ARG A 516 -23.82 -18.34 1.26
CA ARG A 516 -23.67 -19.58 2.03
C ARG A 516 -22.27 -20.19 1.87
N LYS A 517 -21.68 -20.10 0.67
CA LYS A 517 -20.34 -20.60 0.36
C LYS A 517 -19.22 -19.70 0.93
N TYR A 518 -19.44 -18.39 0.87
CA TYR A 518 -18.50 -17.33 1.22
C TYR A 518 -19.19 -16.30 2.12
N PRO A 519 -19.29 -16.57 3.44
CA PRO A 519 -20.18 -15.80 4.31
C PRO A 519 -19.57 -14.50 4.86
N ILE A 520 -18.33 -14.15 4.47
CA ILE A 520 -17.62 -12.99 5.00
C ILE A 520 -17.53 -11.89 3.95
N TYR A 521 -17.99 -10.69 4.28
CA TYR A 521 -17.70 -9.47 3.53
C TYR A 521 -16.25 -9.07 3.76
N LEU A 522 -15.46 -8.99 2.68
CA LEU A 522 -14.10 -8.46 2.75
C LEU A 522 -14.06 -7.02 2.25
N LEU A 523 -13.74 -6.09 3.15
CA LEU A 523 -13.50 -4.69 2.81
C LEU A 523 -11.99 -4.42 2.71
N THR A 524 -11.60 -3.55 1.78
CA THR A 524 -10.19 -3.18 1.55
C THR A 524 -9.95 -1.66 1.67
N PRO A 525 -10.22 -1.05 2.84
CA PRO A 525 -10.00 0.38 3.05
C PRO A 525 -8.51 0.74 3.05
N SER A 526 -8.20 2.02 2.91
CA SER A 526 -6.82 2.51 2.87
C SER A 526 -6.04 2.24 4.17
N ALA A 527 -4.74 1.94 4.03
CA ALA A 527 -3.81 1.85 5.15
C ALA A 527 -3.34 3.24 5.62
N LYS A 528 -2.79 3.30 6.84
CA LYS A 528 -2.20 4.53 7.41
C LYS A 528 -0.79 4.82 6.88
N SER A 529 -0.01 3.78 6.64
CA SER A 529 1.44 3.87 6.41
C SER A 529 1.81 4.26 4.98
N PHE A 530 0.93 4.00 4.02
CA PHE A 530 1.17 4.12 2.58
C PHE A 530 -0.13 4.44 1.81
N LEU A 531 -0.01 4.95 0.58
CA LEU A 531 -1.14 5.45 -0.24
C LEU A 531 -1.44 4.49 -1.39
N ASN A 532 -2.60 3.84 -1.39
CA ASN A 532 -2.90 2.78 -2.36
C ASN A 532 -1.79 1.73 -2.34
N SER A 533 -0.98 1.62 -3.40
CA SER A 533 0.25 0.81 -3.44
C SER A 533 1.55 1.64 -3.39
N ASN A 534 1.47 2.97 -3.40
CA ASN A 534 2.63 3.84 -3.24
C ASN A 534 3.16 3.77 -1.82
N PHE A 535 4.48 3.68 -1.65
CA PHE A 535 5.18 3.53 -0.36
C PHE A 535 5.02 2.15 0.31
N ALA A 536 4.33 1.19 -0.31
CA ALA A 536 4.16 -0.15 0.28
C ALA A 536 5.52 -0.86 0.47
N ASN A 537 6.47 -0.68 -0.44
CA ASN A 537 7.84 -1.20 -0.34
C ASN A 537 8.65 -0.58 0.81
N LEU A 538 8.44 0.71 1.08
CA LEU A 538 9.12 1.43 2.16
C LEU A 538 8.48 1.18 3.54
N GLY A 539 7.28 0.60 3.55
CA GLY A 539 6.57 0.25 4.78
C GLY A 539 7.21 -0.91 5.53
N ASN A 540 7.99 -1.78 4.88
CA ASN A 540 8.48 -3.03 5.45
C ASN A 540 9.70 -2.83 6.38
N THR A 541 9.50 -2.23 7.56
CA THR A 541 10.56 -2.08 8.58
C THR A 541 10.70 -3.29 9.50
N GLY A 542 10.04 -4.41 9.17
CA GLY A 542 10.03 -5.65 9.95
C GLY A 542 9.07 -5.65 11.15
N ARG A 543 8.26 -4.60 11.36
CA ARG A 543 7.27 -4.57 12.46
C ARG A 543 5.99 -5.31 12.04
N GLU A 544 5.25 -5.83 13.00
CA GLU A 544 3.99 -6.56 12.73
C GLU A 544 2.97 -5.73 11.93
N LYS A 545 2.83 -4.45 12.28
CA LYS A 545 2.00 -3.44 11.57
C LYS A 545 2.42 -3.15 10.12
N ASP A 546 3.58 -3.66 9.70
CA ASP A 546 4.17 -3.48 8.37
C ASP A 546 3.97 -4.72 7.48
N LYS A 547 3.07 -5.63 7.89
CA LYS A 547 2.67 -6.82 7.12
C LYS A 547 1.20 -6.70 6.64
N PRO A 548 0.81 -7.41 5.57
CA PRO A 548 -0.59 -7.54 5.18
C PRO A 548 -1.42 -8.28 6.26
N ILE A 549 -2.24 -7.53 6.98
CA ILE A 549 -3.08 -8.04 8.08
C ILE A 549 -4.55 -8.16 7.64
N LEU A 550 -5.20 -9.24 8.07
CA LEU A 550 -6.64 -9.42 8.01
C LEU A 550 -7.24 -9.25 9.40
N GLU A 551 -8.02 -8.19 9.60
CA GLU A 551 -8.77 -7.97 10.84
C GLU A 551 -10.07 -8.80 10.82
N LEU A 552 -10.32 -9.53 11.92
CA LEU A 552 -11.46 -10.44 12.08
C LEU A 552 -12.17 -10.26 13.41
N ASN A 553 -13.49 -10.43 13.39
CA ASN A 553 -14.30 -10.52 14.59
C ASN A 553 -13.95 -11.80 15.39
N ILE A 554 -13.98 -11.70 16.72
CA ILE A 554 -13.69 -12.81 17.66
C ILE A 554 -14.55 -14.04 17.35
N LEU A 555 -15.85 -13.89 17.15
CA LEU A 555 -16.77 -15.02 16.93
C LEU A 555 -16.52 -15.70 15.58
N ASP A 556 -16.19 -14.93 14.54
CA ASP A 556 -15.82 -15.49 13.24
C ASP A 556 -14.51 -16.27 13.28
N ALA A 557 -13.55 -15.78 14.06
CA ALA A 557 -12.27 -16.44 14.26
C ALA A 557 -12.43 -17.74 15.07
N GLU A 558 -13.23 -17.72 16.14
CA GLU A 558 -13.56 -18.90 16.95
C GLU A 558 -14.22 -20.01 16.13
N LYS A 559 -15.22 -19.67 15.30
CA LYS A 559 -15.90 -20.62 14.39
C LYS A 559 -14.93 -21.31 13.41
N ARG A 560 -13.79 -20.68 13.14
CA ARG A 560 -12.78 -21.13 12.17
C ARG A 560 -11.49 -21.64 12.81
N GLY A 561 -11.39 -21.64 14.14
CA GLY A 561 -10.17 -22.03 14.87
C GLY A 561 -8.96 -21.14 14.57
N ILE A 562 -9.19 -19.86 14.29
CA ILE A 562 -8.17 -18.86 13.93
C ILE A 562 -7.82 -18.03 15.18
N LYS A 563 -6.53 -17.77 15.39
CA LYS A 563 -6.01 -16.85 16.41
C LYS A 563 -5.22 -15.71 15.78
N THR A 564 -5.05 -14.61 16.51
CA THR A 564 -4.12 -13.55 16.11
C THR A 564 -2.72 -14.12 15.85
N GLY A 565 -2.11 -13.72 14.74
CA GLY A 565 -0.81 -14.21 14.30
C GLY A 565 -0.88 -15.43 13.37
N ASP A 566 -2.00 -16.15 13.31
CA ASP A 566 -2.17 -17.24 12.35
C ASP A 566 -2.14 -16.71 10.92
N MET A 567 -1.50 -17.45 10.02
CA MET A 567 -1.63 -17.19 8.59
C MET A 567 -2.91 -17.81 8.07
N VAL A 568 -3.65 -17.03 7.29
CA VAL A 568 -4.99 -17.39 6.79
C VAL A 568 -5.05 -17.21 5.28
N ARG A 569 -5.74 -18.14 4.62
CA ARG A 569 -6.05 -18.08 3.20
C ARG A 569 -7.40 -17.41 3.09
N VAL A 570 -7.45 -16.32 2.35
CA VAL A 570 -8.68 -15.58 2.03
C VAL A 570 -8.97 -15.80 0.56
N PHE A 571 -10.12 -16.41 0.25
CA PHE A 571 -10.37 -16.89 -1.09
C PHE A 571 -11.85 -16.88 -1.48
N ASN A 572 -12.09 -16.87 -2.79
CA ASN A 572 -13.37 -17.17 -3.41
C ASN A 572 -13.17 -17.81 -4.80
N ASN A 573 -14.19 -17.84 -5.66
CA ASN A 573 -14.08 -18.42 -7.00
C ASN A 573 -13.13 -17.66 -7.94
N ARG A 574 -12.77 -16.39 -7.63
CA ARG A 574 -11.92 -15.55 -8.49
C ARG A 574 -10.44 -15.77 -8.21
N GLY A 575 -10.07 -16.01 -6.95
CA GLY A 575 -8.69 -16.20 -6.54
C GLY A 575 -8.54 -16.24 -5.03
N GLU A 576 -7.30 -16.11 -4.58
CA GLU A 576 -6.93 -16.19 -3.18
C GLU A 576 -5.71 -15.32 -2.85
N CYS A 577 -5.55 -15.02 -1.56
CA CYS A 577 -4.34 -14.45 -1.01
C CYS A 577 -4.08 -15.02 0.39
N VAL A 578 -2.86 -14.87 0.88
CA VAL A 578 -2.49 -15.27 2.24
C VAL A 578 -2.18 -14.02 3.06
N LEU A 579 -2.83 -13.89 4.22
CA LEU A 579 -2.73 -12.75 5.12
C LEU A 579 -2.50 -13.24 6.55
N MET A 580 -2.01 -12.36 7.42
CA MET A 580 -1.87 -12.65 8.84
C MET A 580 -3.12 -12.19 9.59
N ALA A 581 -3.72 -13.05 10.40
CA ALA A 581 -4.93 -12.72 11.15
C ALA A 581 -4.66 -11.78 12.34
N SER A 582 -5.53 -10.81 12.54
CA SER A 582 -5.63 -9.99 13.75
C SER A 582 -7.06 -10.04 14.26
N VAL A 583 -7.26 -10.72 15.39
CA VAL A 583 -8.60 -11.00 15.95
C VAL A 583 -8.94 -9.95 17.01
N GLY A 584 -10.14 -9.38 16.95
CA GLY A 584 -10.61 -8.38 17.92
C GLY A 584 -12.10 -8.05 17.81
N ASP A 585 -12.54 -7.05 18.57
CA ASP A 585 -13.95 -6.60 18.67
C ASP A 585 -14.24 -5.34 17.82
N TYR A 586 -13.36 -5.02 16.86
CA TYR A 586 -13.45 -3.83 16.02
C TYR A 586 -14.55 -3.91 14.95
N LEU A 587 -14.99 -5.13 14.61
CA LEU A 587 -15.90 -5.44 13.51
C LEU A 587 -17.08 -6.26 14.03
N ARG A 588 -18.22 -6.18 13.34
CA ARG A 588 -19.34 -7.13 13.54
C ARG A 588 -19.03 -8.48 12.89
N GLU A 589 -19.71 -9.53 13.34
CA GLU A 589 -19.67 -10.84 12.70
C GLU A 589 -20.07 -10.74 11.21
N GLY A 590 -19.42 -11.53 10.36
CA GLY A 590 -19.60 -11.53 8.91
C GLY A 590 -18.74 -10.52 8.17
N ILE A 591 -17.87 -9.77 8.86
CA ILE A 591 -17.05 -8.71 8.25
C ILE A 591 -15.57 -8.94 8.54
N ALA A 592 -14.75 -8.86 7.49
CA ALA A 592 -13.30 -8.86 7.58
C ALA A 592 -12.72 -7.64 6.85
N ILE A 593 -11.57 -7.16 7.32
CA ILE A 593 -10.92 -5.99 6.73
C ILE A 593 -9.45 -6.29 6.42
N ASN A 594 -9.01 -6.01 5.19
CA ASN A 594 -7.60 -5.97 4.83
C ASN A 594 -7.21 -4.54 4.43
N LYS A 595 -6.46 -3.85 5.30
CA LYS A 595 -6.09 -2.43 5.10
C LYS A 595 -4.94 -2.29 4.08
N GLY A 596 -5.15 -1.42 3.10
CA GLY A 596 -4.16 -1.03 2.09
C GLY A 596 -4.03 -2.00 0.92
N ILE A 597 -3.38 -1.53 -0.15
CA ILE A 597 -3.10 -2.32 -1.35
C ILE A 597 -1.61 -2.67 -1.35
N TRP A 598 -1.29 -3.87 -0.86
CA TRP A 598 0.08 -4.34 -0.78
C TRP A 598 0.62 -4.74 -2.16
N TRP A 599 1.93 -4.61 -2.36
CA TRP A 599 2.56 -5.18 -3.55
C TRP A 599 2.50 -6.69 -3.48
N ASN A 600 2.34 -7.32 -4.64
CA ASN A 600 2.27 -8.77 -4.74
C ASN A 600 3.57 -9.40 -4.22
N SER A 601 4.72 -8.80 -4.51
CA SER A 601 6.02 -9.25 -3.99
C SER A 601 6.20 -9.12 -2.47
N LEU A 602 5.36 -8.33 -1.81
CA LEU A 602 5.38 -8.11 -0.35
C LEU A 602 4.26 -8.87 0.36
N SER A 603 3.32 -9.46 -0.40
CA SER A 603 2.23 -10.26 0.14
C SER A 603 2.66 -11.72 0.30
N PRO A 604 2.37 -12.36 1.45
CA PRO A 604 2.51 -13.80 1.59
C PRO A 604 1.74 -14.52 0.47
N GLY A 605 2.39 -15.47 -0.20
CA GLY A 605 1.81 -16.16 -1.37
C GLY A 605 1.90 -15.38 -2.69
N GLY A 606 2.56 -14.22 -2.73
CA GLY A 606 2.86 -13.50 -3.97
C GLY A 606 1.65 -12.80 -4.61
N CYS A 607 0.54 -12.65 -3.89
CA CYS A 607 -0.69 -12.02 -4.36
C CYS A 607 -1.39 -11.25 -3.23
N ASN A 608 -2.07 -10.14 -3.56
CA ASN A 608 -2.83 -9.37 -2.59
C ASN A 608 -4.35 -9.65 -2.65
N SER A 609 -5.12 -9.02 -1.75
CA SER A 609 -6.57 -9.24 -1.61
C SER A 609 -7.41 -8.92 -2.86
N ASN A 610 -6.89 -8.13 -3.82
CA ASN A 610 -7.57 -7.85 -5.07
C ASN A 610 -7.76 -9.08 -5.97
N GLN A 611 -7.06 -10.20 -5.71
CA GLN A 611 -7.36 -11.51 -6.32
C GLN A 611 -8.82 -11.92 -6.12
N THR A 612 -9.38 -11.60 -4.95
CA THR A 612 -10.75 -11.99 -4.60
C THR A 612 -11.78 -10.98 -5.06
N THR A 613 -11.39 -9.73 -5.36
CA THR A 613 -12.35 -8.63 -5.63
C THR A 613 -12.95 -8.72 -7.05
N PRO A 614 -14.21 -8.28 -7.24
CA PRO A 614 -14.85 -8.26 -8.56
C PRO A 614 -14.40 -7.07 -9.42
N ASP A 615 -14.28 -7.29 -10.74
CA ASP A 615 -14.09 -6.31 -11.81
C ASP A 615 -15.43 -5.75 -12.34
N ARG A 616 -16.52 -5.89 -11.58
CA ARG A 616 -17.85 -5.37 -11.92
C ARG A 616 -17.87 -3.85 -11.76
N LEU A 617 -18.73 -3.20 -12.56
CA LEU A 617 -19.01 -1.77 -12.46
C LEU A 617 -20.17 -1.50 -11.50
N ALA A 618 -20.11 -0.37 -10.80
CA ALA A 618 -21.19 0.13 -9.96
C ALA A 618 -22.40 0.58 -10.80
N ASP A 619 -23.54 0.75 -10.12
CA ASP A 619 -24.81 1.25 -10.65
C ASP A 619 -24.68 2.54 -11.46
N MET A 620 -23.80 3.45 -11.04
CA MET A 620 -23.60 4.75 -11.68
C MET A 620 -22.12 5.02 -11.93
N GLY A 621 -21.86 5.73 -13.03
CA GLY A 621 -20.53 6.26 -13.36
C GLY A 621 -19.45 5.23 -13.63
N GLY A 622 -19.82 3.95 -13.75
CA GLY A 622 -18.88 2.87 -13.97
C GLY A 622 -17.86 2.72 -12.84
N GLY A 623 -18.22 3.05 -11.61
CA GLY A 623 -17.35 2.99 -10.43
C GLY A 623 -16.93 1.57 -10.05
N SER A 624 -15.96 1.45 -9.14
CA SER A 624 -15.51 0.14 -8.66
C SER A 624 -16.48 -0.47 -7.64
N THR A 625 -16.45 -1.79 -7.48
CA THR A 625 -17.36 -2.50 -6.55
C THR A 625 -16.61 -3.44 -5.60
N TYR A 626 -15.35 -3.13 -5.28
CA TYR A 626 -14.48 -4.04 -4.52
C TYR A 626 -14.91 -4.26 -3.06
N ASN A 627 -15.78 -3.40 -2.50
CA ASN A 627 -16.39 -3.63 -1.19
C ASN A 627 -17.66 -4.50 -1.27
N THR A 628 -18.14 -4.84 -2.48
CA THR A 628 -19.13 -5.90 -2.71
C THR A 628 -18.40 -7.21 -3.01
N ASN A 629 -17.69 -7.73 -2.01
CA ASN A 629 -16.83 -8.89 -2.16
C ASN A 629 -17.05 -9.89 -1.02
N LEU A 630 -17.46 -11.11 -1.37
CA LEU A 630 -17.62 -12.22 -0.44
C LEU A 630 -16.45 -13.18 -0.51
N VAL A 631 -15.98 -13.63 0.65
CA VAL A 631 -14.85 -14.57 0.80
C VAL A 631 -15.14 -15.65 1.85
N GLN A 632 -14.36 -16.73 1.78
CA GLN A 632 -14.14 -17.63 2.90
C GLN A 632 -12.72 -17.43 3.42
N ILE A 633 -12.55 -17.74 4.70
CA ILE A 633 -11.28 -17.63 5.41
C ILE A 633 -11.00 -18.97 6.09
N GLU A 634 -9.80 -19.49 5.87
CA GLU A 634 -9.35 -20.73 6.48
C GLU A 634 -7.95 -20.53 7.04
N ARG A 635 -7.67 -21.15 8.19
CA ARG A 635 -6.31 -21.19 8.72
C ARG A 635 -5.43 -22.00 7.77
N VAL A 636 -4.31 -21.41 7.36
CA VAL A 636 -3.28 -22.11 6.61
C VAL A 636 -2.40 -22.81 7.64
N LYS A 637 -2.36 -24.15 7.58
CA LYS A 637 -1.15 -24.84 8.03
C LYS A 637 -0.12 -24.53 6.98
N ILE A 638 0.79 -23.60 7.27
CA ILE A 638 1.85 -23.30 6.32
C ILE A 638 2.74 -24.54 6.28
N SER A 639 2.50 -25.44 5.33
CA SER A 639 3.62 -26.17 4.74
C SER A 639 4.35 -25.10 3.93
N CYS A 640 5.53 -24.69 4.41
CA CYS A 640 6.35 -23.75 3.68
C CYS A 640 6.66 -24.41 2.33
N SER A 641 6.10 -23.87 1.25
CA SER A 641 6.49 -24.22 -0.10
C SER A 641 7.86 -23.62 -0.37
N ILE A 642 8.88 -24.32 0.13
CA ILE A 642 10.26 -24.17 -0.30
C ILE A 642 10.29 -24.53 -1.79
N LYS A 643 10.92 -23.68 -2.61
CA LYS A 643 11.27 -24.02 -3.98
C LYS A 643 12.00 -25.36 -3.97
N GLU A 644 11.38 -26.36 -4.60
CA GLU A 644 11.88 -27.68 -4.95
C GLU A 644 13.29 -28.01 -4.41
N VAL A 645 13.32 -28.56 -3.20
CA VAL A 645 14.21 -29.67 -2.91
C VAL A 645 13.30 -30.85 -2.67
N SER A 646 13.26 -31.76 -3.63
CA SER A 646 12.54 -33.02 -3.54
C SER A 646 13.08 -33.83 -2.36
N ILE A 647 12.35 -33.82 -1.25
CA ILE A 647 12.52 -34.78 -0.16
C ILE A 647 11.26 -35.66 -0.13
N MET A 648 11.51 -36.97 -0.13
CA MET A 648 10.50 -38.01 -0.22
C MET A 648 9.55 -37.95 0.99
N LYS A 649 8.31 -38.37 0.76
CA LYS A 649 7.26 -38.56 1.77
C LYS A 649 7.67 -39.69 2.74
N GLU A 650 8.42 -39.35 3.78
CA GLU A 650 8.64 -40.22 4.94
C GLU A 650 8.10 -39.51 6.20
N ASP A 651 7.44 -40.27 7.08
CA ASP A 651 6.79 -39.77 8.30
C ASP A 651 7.82 -39.25 9.35
N SER A 652 9.10 -39.52 9.13
CA SER A 652 10.22 -39.01 9.93
C SER A 652 11.47 -38.85 9.05
N VAL A 653 12.36 -37.92 9.42
CA VAL A 653 13.59 -37.57 8.69
C VAL A 653 14.79 -37.72 9.62
N LEU A 654 15.88 -38.35 9.17
CA LEU A 654 17.10 -38.45 9.96
C LEU A 654 17.71 -37.06 10.19
N VAL A 655 18.14 -36.76 11.42
CA VAL A 655 18.84 -35.50 11.74
C VAL A 655 20.07 -35.33 10.85
N LYS A 656 20.79 -36.41 10.57
CA LYS A 656 21.93 -36.43 9.63
C LYS A 656 21.61 -35.84 8.27
N ASP A 657 20.44 -36.14 7.72
CA ASP A 657 20.04 -35.68 6.39
C ASP A 657 19.73 -34.18 6.41
N VAL A 658 19.11 -33.69 7.49
CA VAL A 658 18.87 -32.26 7.69
C VAL A 658 20.19 -31.50 7.84
N VAL A 659 21.10 -31.99 8.69
CA VAL A 659 22.42 -31.37 8.92
C VAL A 659 23.32 -31.43 7.69
N SER A 660 23.12 -32.39 6.78
CA SER A 660 23.87 -32.44 5.51
C SER A 660 23.70 -31.18 4.65
N THR A 661 22.60 -30.45 4.81
CA THR A 661 22.36 -29.18 4.09
C THR A 661 23.34 -28.07 4.47
N VAL A 662 23.97 -28.16 5.65
CA VAL A 662 24.99 -27.19 6.10
C VAL A 662 26.22 -27.17 5.18
N PHE A 663 26.54 -28.28 4.51
CA PHE A 663 27.67 -28.32 3.58
C PHE A 663 27.50 -27.33 2.43
N GLN A 664 26.29 -27.19 1.88
CA GLN A 664 26.03 -26.20 0.82
C GLN A 664 26.12 -24.77 1.38
N MET A 665 25.51 -24.53 2.54
CA MET A 665 25.60 -23.22 3.23
C MET A 665 27.05 -22.81 3.46
N ARG A 666 27.90 -23.75 3.86
CA ARG A 666 29.34 -23.53 4.04
C ARG A 666 30.04 -23.14 2.74
N GLU A 667 29.78 -23.87 1.64
CA GLU A 667 30.40 -23.54 0.34
C GLU A 667 29.97 -22.16 -0.17
N ASP A 668 28.70 -21.78 0.04
CA ASP A 668 28.19 -20.46 -0.31
C ASP A 668 28.81 -19.37 0.58
N PHE A 669 28.95 -19.63 1.87
CA PHE A 669 29.58 -18.70 2.83
C PHE A 669 31.05 -18.40 2.48
N LYS A 670 31.79 -19.39 1.97
CA LYS A 670 33.17 -19.21 1.47
C LYS A 670 33.27 -18.24 0.29
N GLN A 671 32.18 -18.01 -0.43
CA GLN A 671 32.13 -17.08 -1.57
C GLN A 671 31.78 -15.64 -1.16
N SER A 672 31.50 -15.39 0.12
CA SER A 672 31.22 -14.05 0.64
C SER A 672 32.38 -13.09 0.40
N ARG A 673 32.04 -11.79 0.25
CA ARG A 673 33.01 -10.75 -0.09
C ARG A 673 34.06 -10.59 1.01
N LEU A 674 33.66 -10.71 2.28
CA LEU A 674 34.60 -10.61 3.40
C LEU A 674 35.61 -11.75 3.40
N ILE A 675 35.16 -13.00 3.22
CA ILE A 675 36.06 -14.16 3.18
C ILE A 675 37.04 -14.01 2.02
N LYS A 676 36.56 -13.64 0.82
CA LYS A 676 37.44 -13.42 -0.33
C LYS A 676 38.44 -12.29 -0.11
N TYR A 677 38.03 -11.21 0.55
CA TYR A 677 38.92 -10.11 0.93
C TYR A 677 40.03 -10.55 1.89
N MET A 678 39.69 -11.39 2.87
CA MET A 678 40.68 -11.93 3.81
C MET A 678 41.64 -12.95 3.14
N GLU A 679 41.17 -13.70 2.14
CA GLU A 679 42.00 -14.66 1.38
C GLU A 679 42.95 -13.99 0.38
N ASP A 680 42.72 -12.73 -0.01
CA ASP A 680 43.49 -12.06 -1.05
C ASP A 680 44.89 -11.63 -0.57
N GLU A 681 45.91 -12.44 -0.87
CA GLU A 681 47.30 -12.17 -0.52
C GLU A 681 47.91 -10.94 -1.21
N SER A 682 47.24 -10.35 -2.22
CA SER A 682 47.67 -9.07 -2.81
C SER A 682 47.39 -7.88 -1.90
N ILE A 683 46.51 -8.05 -0.89
CA ILE A 683 46.18 -7.03 0.10
C ILE A 683 47.14 -7.16 1.30
N PRO A 684 47.81 -6.06 1.71
CA PRO A 684 48.68 -6.06 2.89
C PRO A 684 47.98 -6.64 4.13
N ALA A 685 48.72 -7.41 4.94
CA ALA A 685 48.16 -8.11 6.10
C ALA A 685 47.46 -7.16 7.09
N SER A 686 48.01 -5.96 7.30
CA SER A 686 47.41 -4.89 8.11
C SER A 686 46.03 -4.47 7.61
N LYS A 687 45.85 -4.26 6.30
CA LYS A 687 44.56 -3.92 5.69
C LYS A 687 43.57 -5.07 5.70
N ARG A 688 44.06 -6.31 5.62
CA ARG A 688 43.22 -7.50 5.79
C ARG A 688 42.69 -7.69 7.21
N LEU A 689 43.12 -6.88 8.19
CA LEU A 689 42.60 -6.88 9.56
C LEU A 689 41.60 -5.75 9.84
N ASN A 690 41.29 -4.88 8.88
CA ASN A 690 40.35 -3.76 9.07
C ASN A 690 38.92 -4.17 9.46
N TRP A 691 38.55 -5.43 9.27
CA TRP A 691 37.27 -5.99 9.70
C TRP A 691 37.19 -6.25 11.20
N LEU A 692 38.34 -6.43 11.86
CA LEU A 692 38.47 -6.92 13.23
C LEU A 692 37.64 -6.13 14.24
N PRO A 693 37.66 -4.77 14.23
CA PRO A 693 36.80 -4.00 15.11
C PRO A 693 35.36 -4.46 14.97
N TYR A 694 34.79 -4.43 13.75
CA TYR A 694 33.37 -4.66 13.46
C TYR A 694 32.83 -6.04 13.88
N PHE A 695 33.70 -7.02 14.08
CA PHE A 695 33.33 -8.35 14.59
C PHE A 695 33.26 -8.42 16.13
N THR A 696 33.85 -7.46 16.83
CA THR A 696 34.01 -7.48 18.30
C THR A 696 32.68 -7.54 19.06
N TYR A 697 31.64 -6.86 18.56
CA TYR A 697 30.31 -6.92 19.18
C TYR A 697 29.76 -8.35 19.16
N PHE A 698 29.83 -9.01 17.99
CA PHE A 698 29.35 -10.37 17.83
C PHE A 698 30.07 -11.30 18.80
N ALA A 699 31.41 -11.29 18.82
CA ALA A 699 32.21 -12.12 19.72
C ALA A 699 31.87 -11.94 21.21
N ASN A 700 31.63 -10.71 21.66
CA ASN A 700 31.20 -10.45 23.05
C ASN A 700 29.78 -10.98 23.31
N SER A 701 28.85 -10.74 22.40
CA SER A 701 27.46 -11.23 22.52
C SER A 701 27.33 -12.75 22.35
N PHE A 702 28.28 -13.39 21.67
CA PHE A 702 28.29 -14.84 21.47
C PHE A 702 28.55 -15.57 22.78
N SER A 703 29.37 -15.00 23.67
CA SER A 703 29.50 -15.46 25.04
C SER A 703 28.17 -15.37 25.80
N ASP A 704 27.41 -14.29 25.67
CA ASP A 704 26.09 -14.17 26.31
C ASP A 704 25.09 -15.20 25.77
N ILE A 705 25.12 -15.46 24.46
CA ILE A 705 24.29 -16.49 23.82
C ILE A 705 24.59 -17.86 24.42
N ASN A 706 25.87 -18.21 24.54
CA ASN A 706 26.31 -19.49 25.08
C ASN A 706 26.11 -19.63 26.60
N ASN A 707 26.08 -18.52 27.35
CA ASN A 707 25.83 -18.55 28.79
C ASN A 707 24.33 -18.56 29.15
N TYR A 708 23.49 -17.86 28.38
CA TYR A 708 22.14 -17.51 28.83
C TYR A 708 21.02 -17.91 27.87
N ILE A 709 21.33 -18.24 26.61
CA ILE A 709 20.33 -18.42 25.56
C ILE A 709 20.31 -19.86 25.03
N LEU A 710 21.45 -20.37 24.57
CA LEU A 710 21.59 -21.73 24.04
C LEU A 710 21.36 -22.83 25.08
N PRO A 711 21.88 -22.71 26.33
CA PRO A 711 21.66 -23.72 27.34
C PRO A 711 20.20 -23.85 27.76
N TYR A 712 19.79 -25.06 28.10
CA TYR A 712 18.59 -25.34 28.87
C TYR A 712 18.87 -25.07 30.36
N GLU A 713 18.07 -24.21 30.99
CA GLU A 713 18.23 -23.84 32.41
C GLU A 713 18.20 -25.06 33.35
N LYS A 714 17.39 -26.07 32.98
CA LYS A 714 17.27 -27.36 33.67
C LYS A 714 17.17 -28.45 32.61
N PRO A 715 18.29 -29.07 32.18
CA PRO A 715 18.26 -30.09 31.16
C PRO A 715 17.43 -31.29 31.64
N ALA A 716 16.49 -31.74 30.81
CA ALA A 716 15.56 -32.80 31.12
C ALA A 716 16.06 -34.20 30.71
N ASP A 717 17.00 -34.25 29.77
CA ASP A 717 17.56 -35.48 29.22
C ASP A 717 19.04 -35.34 28.80
N GLU A 718 19.62 -36.44 28.35
CA GLU A 718 21.03 -36.53 27.93
C GLU A 718 21.35 -35.67 26.70
N LEU A 719 20.38 -35.38 25.83
CA LEU A 719 20.59 -34.53 24.64
C LEU A 719 20.66 -33.05 25.06
N GLU A 720 19.80 -32.61 25.96
CA GLU A 720 19.87 -31.27 26.54
C GLU A 720 21.14 -31.07 27.37
N GLU A 721 21.60 -32.08 28.11
CA GLU A 721 22.89 -32.04 28.83
C GLU A 721 24.08 -31.87 27.88
N GLN A 722 24.07 -32.53 26.73
CA GLN A 722 25.13 -32.40 25.73
C GLN A 722 25.13 -31.03 25.05
N ILE A 723 23.95 -30.46 24.78
CA ILE A 723 23.83 -29.07 24.29
C ILE A 723 24.39 -28.08 25.31
N ASN A 724 24.09 -28.26 26.60
CA ASN A 724 24.63 -27.42 27.66
C ASN A 724 26.15 -27.53 27.78
N SER A 725 26.68 -28.75 27.67
CA SER A 725 28.12 -29.01 27.71
C SER A 725 28.84 -28.33 26.53
N HIS A 726 28.24 -28.42 25.33
CA HIS A 726 28.75 -27.73 24.15
C HIS A 726 28.74 -26.20 24.33
N ALA A 727 27.61 -25.62 24.74
CA ALA A 727 27.50 -24.19 24.98
C ALA A 727 28.48 -23.69 26.07
N ALA A 728 28.74 -24.49 27.10
CA ALA A 728 29.71 -24.16 28.15
C ALA A 728 31.15 -24.07 27.62
N THR A 729 31.50 -24.85 26.59
CA THR A 729 32.83 -24.79 25.94
C THR A 729 33.03 -23.45 25.23
N ASP A 730 31.97 -22.89 24.64
CA ASP A 730 32.00 -21.62 23.92
C ASP A 730 31.67 -20.40 24.81
N ALA A 731 31.38 -20.60 26.09
CA ALA A 731 31.01 -19.53 27.01
C ALA A 731 32.16 -18.53 27.26
N GLU A 732 33.41 -18.91 27.04
CA GLU A 732 34.60 -18.10 27.37
C GLU A 732 35.09 -17.17 26.25
N HIS A 733 34.42 -17.12 25.09
CA HIS A 733 34.80 -16.29 23.93
C HIS A 733 35.06 -14.81 24.27
N ASN A 734 34.25 -14.22 25.16
CA ASN A 734 34.41 -12.84 25.61
C ASN A 734 35.76 -12.62 26.34
N SER A 735 36.23 -13.59 27.13
CA SER A 735 37.50 -13.48 27.86
C SER A 735 38.71 -13.45 26.92
N LEU A 736 38.66 -14.24 25.84
CA LEU A 736 39.69 -14.34 24.81
C LEU A 736 39.78 -13.04 24.01
N ILE A 737 38.65 -12.50 23.53
CA ILE A 737 38.66 -11.26 22.74
C ILE A 737 39.04 -10.04 23.59
N ASN A 738 38.61 -10.00 24.86
CA ASN A 738 38.98 -8.92 25.76
C ASN A 738 40.46 -8.93 26.14
N ARG A 739 41.11 -10.10 26.14
CA ARG A 739 42.57 -10.19 26.30
C ARG A 739 43.30 -9.59 25.09
N ASP A 740 42.78 -9.80 23.90
CA ASP A 740 43.35 -9.26 22.66
C ASP A 740 43.15 -7.74 22.57
N ILE A 741 41.97 -7.25 22.93
CA ILE A 741 41.70 -5.81 23.03
C ILE A 741 42.64 -5.15 24.05
N ARG A 742 42.93 -5.80 25.19
CA ARG A 742 43.90 -5.29 26.17
C ARG A 742 45.32 -5.25 25.61
N ASN A 743 45.74 -6.23 24.83
CA ASN A 743 47.03 -6.21 24.14
C ASN A 743 47.10 -5.08 23.08
N LEU A 744 45.97 -4.72 22.49
CA LEU A 744 45.83 -3.61 21.55
C LEU A 744 45.63 -2.25 22.24
N GLN A 745 45.48 -2.20 23.56
CA GLN A 745 45.13 -0.98 24.31
C GLN A 745 46.12 0.16 24.09
N GLU A 746 47.42 -0.12 23.90
CA GLU A 746 48.41 0.91 23.59
C GLU A 746 48.27 1.49 22.17
N LYS A 747 47.77 0.69 21.22
CA LYS A 747 47.47 1.12 19.85
C LYS A 747 46.11 1.80 19.73
N LEU A 748 45.20 1.56 20.68
CA LEU A 748 43.86 2.15 20.76
C LEU A 748 43.83 3.45 21.61
N LYS A 749 44.97 4.02 21.99
CA LYS A 749 45.05 5.22 22.87
C LYS A 749 44.35 6.46 22.30
N ASP A 750 44.19 6.53 20.97
CA ASP A 750 43.49 7.62 20.28
C ASP A 750 42.00 7.32 20.03
N PHE A 751 41.49 6.16 20.47
CA PHE A 751 40.11 5.75 20.28
C PHE A 751 39.21 6.35 21.37
N THR A 752 38.32 7.27 21.00
CA THR A 752 37.47 7.99 21.95
C THR A 752 36.25 7.15 22.36
N PHE A 753 35.60 7.54 23.47
CA PHE A 753 34.32 6.94 23.86
C PHE A 753 33.22 7.13 22.80
N ALA A 754 33.26 8.24 22.05
CA ALA A 754 32.35 8.47 20.94
C ALA A 754 32.62 7.47 19.81
N ASP A 755 33.89 7.20 19.49
CA ASP A 755 34.27 6.17 18.51
C ASP A 755 33.84 4.79 18.99
N CYS A 756 33.93 4.47 20.29
CA CYS A 756 33.35 3.24 20.85
C CYS A 756 31.83 3.16 20.66
N LEU A 757 31.09 4.25 20.91
CA LEU A 757 29.64 4.25 20.76
C LEU A 757 29.20 4.20 19.30
N GLU A 758 29.92 4.86 18.41
CA GLU A 758 29.71 4.72 16.97
C GLU A 758 30.05 3.29 16.53
N PHE A 759 31.16 2.74 17.02
CA PHE A 759 31.60 1.39 16.74
C PHE A 759 30.64 0.31 17.26
N LEU A 760 29.88 0.60 18.31
CA LEU A 760 28.97 -0.35 18.90
C LEU A 760 27.56 -0.13 18.36
N TRP A 761 27.01 1.07 18.49
CA TRP A 761 25.57 1.32 18.32
C TRP A 761 25.20 2.11 17.04
N ASN A 762 26.12 2.35 16.11
CA ASN A 762 25.78 2.99 14.83
C ASN A 762 24.76 2.16 14.03
N ASP A 763 23.86 2.83 13.32
CA ASP A 763 22.88 2.21 12.42
C ASP A 763 23.56 1.43 11.28
N ASN A 764 24.80 1.78 10.94
CA ASN A 764 25.63 1.17 9.92
C ASN A 764 26.19 -0.22 10.26
N ILE A 765 26.06 -0.65 11.52
CA ILE A 765 26.45 -1.98 12.03
C ILE A 765 25.25 -2.71 12.64
N LYS A 766 24.06 -2.37 12.15
CA LYS A 766 22.81 -2.89 12.66
C LYS A 766 22.71 -4.39 12.38
N LYS A 767 23.19 -4.91 11.24
CA LYS A 767 23.11 -6.34 10.94
C LYS A 767 23.97 -7.14 11.90
N SER A 768 25.19 -6.69 12.21
CA SER A 768 26.04 -7.30 13.25
C SER A 768 25.35 -7.38 14.61
N ARG A 769 24.56 -6.37 14.99
CA ARG A 769 23.76 -6.43 16.23
C ARG A 769 22.57 -7.37 16.15
N LEU A 770 21.94 -7.45 14.99
CA LEU A 770 20.77 -8.30 14.77
C LEU A 770 21.07 -9.79 14.81
N VAL A 771 22.31 -10.22 14.54
CA VAL A 771 22.69 -11.64 14.64
C VAL A 771 22.39 -12.19 16.03
N SER A 772 22.80 -11.49 17.09
CA SER A 772 22.63 -11.97 18.47
C SER A 772 21.16 -12.07 18.88
N TYR A 773 20.35 -11.06 18.52
CA TYR A 773 18.90 -11.07 18.75
C TYR A 773 18.19 -12.13 17.89
N GLY A 774 18.66 -12.32 16.66
CA GLY A 774 18.16 -13.31 15.72
C GLY A 774 18.40 -14.72 16.23
N ILE A 775 19.63 -15.04 16.65
CA ILE A 775 19.96 -16.33 17.26
C ILE A 775 19.11 -16.55 18.51
N ALA A 776 18.95 -15.55 19.39
CA ALA A 776 18.09 -15.69 20.57
C ALA A 776 16.64 -16.03 20.22
N ASN A 777 16.09 -15.41 19.18
CA ASN A 777 14.76 -15.75 18.68
C ASN A 777 14.70 -17.15 18.05
N LEU A 778 15.72 -17.54 17.27
CA LEU A 778 15.79 -18.88 16.68
C LEU A 778 15.92 -19.99 17.73
N THR A 779 16.65 -19.75 18.82
CA THR A 779 16.76 -20.68 19.94
C THR A 779 15.42 -20.90 20.66
N GLN A 780 14.56 -19.88 20.72
CA GLN A 780 13.18 -20.05 21.23
C GLN A 780 12.34 -20.97 20.34
N MET A 781 12.54 -20.88 19.02
CA MET A 781 11.87 -21.78 18.06
C MET A 781 12.46 -23.19 18.09
N ALA A 782 13.77 -23.30 18.37
CA ALA A 782 14.49 -24.55 18.55
C ALA A 782 14.40 -25.04 20.01
N SER A 783 13.18 -25.25 20.52
CA SER A 783 12.98 -25.80 21.87
C SER A 783 13.30 -27.29 21.97
N ASN A 784 13.09 -28.04 20.88
CA ASN A 784 13.50 -29.45 20.79
C ASN A 784 15.04 -29.55 20.69
N PRO A 785 15.71 -30.42 21.48
CA PRO A 785 17.17 -30.55 21.47
C PRO A 785 17.75 -30.95 20.11
N LEU A 786 17.06 -31.76 19.31
CA LEU A 786 17.51 -32.14 17.96
C LEU A 786 17.46 -30.95 16.99
N VAL A 787 16.43 -30.10 17.08
CA VAL A 787 16.30 -28.86 16.29
C VAL A 787 17.35 -27.84 16.73
N ARG A 788 17.62 -27.75 18.03
CA ARG A 788 18.66 -26.88 18.59
C ARG A 788 20.06 -27.33 18.20
N TYR A 789 20.30 -28.64 18.14
CA TYR A 789 21.52 -29.20 17.57
C TYR A 789 21.70 -28.77 16.11
N CYS A 790 20.66 -28.85 15.27
CA CYS A 790 20.73 -28.36 13.88
C CYS A 790 21.10 -26.87 13.78
N LEU A 791 20.56 -26.02 14.66
CA LEU A 791 20.93 -24.60 14.75
C LEU A 791 22.42 -24.43 15.12
N ILE A 792 22.88 -25.15 16.15
CA ILE A 792 24.27 -25.14 16.60
C ILE A 792 25.21 -25.58 15.47
N ARG A 793 24.86 -26.64 14.71
CA ARG A 793 25.67 -27.14 13.60
C ARG A 793 25.91 -26.09 12.51
N VAL A 794 24.94 -25.23 12.22
CA VAL A 794 25.14 -24.11 11.29
C VAL A 794 26.11 -23.08 11.88
N ILE A 795 25.92 -22.69 13.15
CA ILE A 795 26.80 -21.74 13.84
C ILE A 795 28.26 -22.23 13.78
N GLU A 796 28.49 -23.49 14.12
CA GLU A 796 29.82 -24.10 14.12
C GLU A 796 30.46 -24.15 12.73
N GLU A 797 29.74 -24.61 11.70
CA GLU A 797 30.33 -24.74 10.35
C GLU A 797 30.66 -23.38 9.72
N LEU A 798 29.83 -22.36 9.97
CA LEU A 798 30.09 -21.00 9.52
C LEU A 798 31.22 -20.35 10.33
N GLY A 799 31.24 -20.54 11.65
CA GLY A 799 32.30 -20.11 12.55
C GLY A 799 33.66 -20.69 12.16
N ASN A 800 33.75 -22.02 12.03
CA ASN A 800 34.96 -22.71 11.57
C ASN A 800 35.47 -22.17 10.23
N THR A 801 34.56 -21.93 9.27
CA THR A 801 34.92 -21.39 7.96
C THR A 801 35.50 -19.99 8.06
N PHE A 802 34.91 -19.14 8.90
CA PHE A 802 35.41 -17.80 9.17
C PHE A 802 36.76 -17.82 9.89
N PHE A 803 36.89 -18.62 10.95
CA PHE A 803 38.09 -18.65 11.80
C PHE A 803 39.31 -19.21 11.07
N LEU A 804 39.15 -20.23 10.22
CA LEU A 804 40.22 -20.76 9.37
C LEU A 804 40.86 -19.70 8.46
N VAL A 805 40.08 -18.73 7.99
CA VAL A 805 40.56 -17.65 7.12
C VAL A 805 41.09 -16.48 7.94
N SER A 806 40.36 -16.08 8.98
CA SER A 806 40.75 -14.96 9.87
C SER A 806 42.10 -15.21 10.55
N HIS A 807 42.39 -16.46 10.97
CA HIS A 807 43.66 -16.81 11.58
C HIS A 807 44.84 -16.59 10.63
N LYS A 808 44.72 -17.00 9.36
CA LYS A 808 45.78 -16.77 8.36
C LYS A 808 46.06 -15.29 8.16
N CYS A 809 45.05 -14.44 8.35
CA CYS A 809 45.23 -12.99 8.30
C CYS A 809 45.90 -12.43 9.56
N ALA A 810 45.62 -13.01 10.73
CA ALA A 810 46.15 -12.55 12.02
C ALA A 810 47.59 -13.02 12.32
N VAL A 811 48.02 -14.15 11.73
CA VAL A 811 49.37 -14.73 11.95
C VAL A 811 50.46 -13.74 11.55
N GLY A 812 51.25 -13.30 12.53
CA GLY A 812 52.39 -12.39 12.35
C GLY A 812 52.06 -10.90 12.38
N ALA A 813 50.77 -10.52 12.41
CA ALA A 813 50.32 -9.13 12.44
C ALA A 813 49.93 -8.64 13.85
N ILE A 814 49.39 -9.53 14.69
CA ILE A 814 49.01 -9.24 16.09
C ILE A 814 49.30 -10.43 17.00
N GLU A 815 49.81 -10.19 18.23
CA GLU A 815 49.84 -11.21 19.28
C GLU A 815 48.42 -11.36 19.84
N SER A 816 47.66 -12.30 19.25
CA SER A 816 46.25 -12.54 19.55
C SER A 816 46.02 -13.92 20.16
N ASN A 817 45.07 -14.00 21.08
CA ASN A 817 44.57 -15.20 21.73
C ASN A 817 43.26 -15.64 21.06
N TYR A 818 42.35 -14.71 20.77
CA TYR A 818 41.07 -14.97 20.11
C TYR A 818 41.23 -15.24 18.61
N PHE A 819 42.12 -14.53 17.91
CA PHE A 819 42.37 -14.79 16.49
C PHE A 819 43.67 -15.56 16.23
N GLY A 820 44.38 -15.90 17.30
CA GLY A 820 45.67 -16.58 17.23
C GLY A 820 45.57 -18.06 17.58
N LYS A 821 46.75 -18.64 17.84
CA LYS A 821 46.91 -20.09 18.02
C LYS A 821 46.13 -20.63 19.23
N VAL A 822 45.87 -19.80 20.24
CA VAL A 822 45.15 -20.20 21.45
C VAL A 822 43.70 -20.56 21.15
N HIS A 823 42.91 -19.67 20.54
CA HIS A 823 41.52 -19.96 20.19
C HIS A 823 41.41 -21.07 19.14
N LEU A 824 42.31 -21.13 18.15
CA LEU A 824 42.30 -22.22 17.17
C LEU A 824 42.70 -23.60 17.73
N GLU A 825 43.59 -23.66 18.73
CA GLU A 825 43.92 -24.91 19.42
C GLU A 825 42.83 -25.32 20.42
N TYR A 826 42.04 -24.35 20.91
CA TYR A 826 40.85 -24.56 21.75
C TYR A 826 39.58 -24.86 20.93
N GLU A 827 39.50 -24.44 19.67
CA GLU A 827 38.46 -24.78 18.68
C GLU A 827 38.96 -25.86 17.68
N PRO A 828 39.29 -27.10 18.07
CA PRO A 828 39.19 -28.17 17.10
C PRO A 828 37.69 -28.36 16.85
N GLY A 829 37.23 -28.15 15.61
CA GLY A 829 35.82 -28.23 15.15
C GLY A 829 35.13 -29.59 15.36
N HIS A 830 35.01 -30.01 16.61
CA HIS A 830 34.36 -31.20 17.09
C HIS A 830 33.71 -30.84 18.41
N LEU A 831 32.42 -30.49 18.38
CA LEU A 831 31.44 -30.62 19.47
C LEU A 831 32.04 -31.08 20.80
N HIS A 832 32.82 -30.24 21.48
CA HIS A 832 33.46 -30.66 22.72
C HIS A 832 32.34 -30.73 23.76
N GLY A 833 31.93 -31.94 24.10
CA GLY A 833 30.79 -32.21 24.97
C GLY A 833 29.51 -32.72 24.29
N CYS A 834 29.44 -32.76 22.95
CA CYS A 834 28.31 -33.32 22.19
C CYS A 834 28.81 -34.50 21.34
N ASP A 835 28.13 -35.64 21.37
CA ASP A 835 28.42 -36.79 20.51
C ASP A 835 27.54 -36.70 19.26
N PRO A 836 28.07 -36.29 18.08
CA PRO A 836 27.25 -36.11 16.88
C PRO A 836 26.49 -37.38 16.48
N GLU A 837 27.02 -38.57 16.78
CA GLU A 837 26.32 -39.83 16.49
C GLU A 837 25.03 -39.96 17.30
N LYS A 838 24.98 -39.43 18.53
CA LYS A 838 23.77 -39.45 19.37
C LYS A 838 22.65 -38.54 18.89
N PHE A 839 22.97 -37.49 18.14
CA PHE A 839 21.99 -36.60 17.52
C PHE A 839 21.65 -37.04 16.10
N GLU A 840 22.65 -37.31 15.28
CA GLU A 840 22.50 -37.59 13.85
C GLU A 840 21.84 -38.95 13.57
N SER A 841 21.89 -39.90 14.51
CA SER A 841 21.15 -41.17 14.44
C SER A 841 19.67 -41.05 14.82
N GLN A 842 19.23 -39.90 15.34
CA GLN A 842 17.85 -39.65 15.73
C GLN A 842 17.01 -39.22 14.53
N THR A 843 15.69 -39.35 14.67
CA THR A 843 14.73 -38.91 13.67
C THR A 843 13.90 -37.73 14.16
N LEU A 844 13.77 -36.72 13.32
CA LEU A 844 12.80 -35.64 13.48
C LEU A 844 11.47 -36.04 12.85
N THR A 845 10.36 -35.60 13.42
CA THR A 845 9.10 -35.55 12.66
C THR A 845 9.24 -34.60 11.48
N THR A 846 8.35 -34.69 10.49
CA THR A 846 8.37 -33.76 9.34
C THR A 846 8.30 -32.30 9.79
N GLU A 847 7.49 -31.97 10.80
CA GLU A 847 7.36 -30.60 11.34
C GLU A 847 8.65 -30.12 12.03
N GLU A 848 9.31 -30.98 12.80
CA GLU A 848 10.58 -30.64 13.44
C GLU A 848 11.73 -30.54 12.43
N ALA A 849 11.71 -31.36 11.37
CA ALA A 849 12.67 -31.26 10.27
C ALA A 849 12.52 -29.96 9.48
N GLU A 850 11.28 -29.54 9.20
CA GLU A 850 10.98 -28.23 8.60
C GLU A 850 11.42 -27.08 9.51
N THR A 851 11.17 -27.21 10.82
CA THR A 851 11.62 -26.23 11.81
C THR A 851 13.15 -26.15 11.85
N ALA A 852 13.84 -27.29 11.86
CA ALA A 852 15.29 -27.40 11.81
C ALA A 852 15.85 -26.70 10.56
N GLN A 853 15.34 -27.02 9.38
CA GLN A 853 15.76 -26.36 8.13
C GLN A 853 15.52 -24.85 8.16
N TYR A 854 14.38 -24.41 8.70
CA TYR A 854 14.07 -22.99 8.84
C TYR A 854 15.06 -22.27 9.76
N VAL A 855 15.32 -22.80 10.96
CA VAL A 855 16.24 -22.16 11.90
C VAL A 855 17.67 -22.17 11.36
N MET A 856 18.07 -23.23 10.67
CA MET A 856 19.36 -23.33 10.00
C MET A 856 19.52 -22.27 8.91
N GLN A 857 18.55 -22.16 7.99
CA GLN A 857 18.60 -21.17 6.91
C GLN A 857 18.58 -19.74 7.45
N LYS A 858 17.76 -19.45 8.46
CA LYS A 858 17.71 -18.13 9.07
C LYS A 858 18.98 -17.78 9.82
N CYS A 859 19.60 -18.75 10.48
CA CYS A 859 20.90 -18.56 11.10
C CYS A 859 21.96 -18.24 10.04
N TYR A 860 21.98 -19.00 8.93
CA TYR A 860 22.86 -18.71 7.79
C TYR A 860 22.66 -17.29 7.26
N ASP A 861 21.42 -16.88 6.99
CA ASP A 861 21.08 -15.55 6.48
C ASP A 861 21.63 -14.45 7.41
N LEU A 862 21.47 -14.61 8.73
CA LEU A 862 21.96 -13.67 9.75
C LEU A 862 23.49 -13.53 9.71
N PHE A 863 24.21 -14.65 9.67
CA PHE A 863 25.67 -14.65 9.60
C PHE A 863 26.16 -14.05 8.29
N PHE A 864 25.54 -14.42 7.16
CA PHE A 864 25.87 -13.90 5.84
C PHE A 864 25.68 -12.37 5.78
N ASP A 865 24.53 -11.88 6.24
CA ASP A 865 24.26 -10.44 6.29
C ASP A 865 25.27 -9.67 7.14
N MET A 866 25.69 -10.23 8.29
CA MET A 866 26.69 -9.63 9.15
C MET A 866 28.05 -9.53 8.46
N ILE A 867 28.57 -10.61 7.88
CA ILE A 867 29.89 -10.56 7.26
C ILE A 867 29.93 -9.66 6.01
N GLU A 868 28.82 -9.55 5.29
CA GLU A 868 28.69 -8.64 4.15
C GLU A 868 28.67 -7.16 4.61
N GLU A 869 27.99 -6.86 5.72
CA GLU A 869 28.06 -5.54 6.37
C GLU A 869 29.49 -5.22 6.83
N ILE A 870 30.15 -6.18 7.49
CA ILE A 870 31.54 -6.02 7.95
C ILE A 870 32.47 -5.75 6.77
N TYR A 871 32.31 -6.44 5.63
CA TYR A 871 33.09 -6.16 4.42
C TYR A 871 32.91 -4.71 3.94
N GLU A 872 31.67 -4.23 3.85
CA GLU A 872 31.38 -2.86 3.42
C GLU A 872 32.07 -1.83 4.32
N ARG A 873 32.08 -2.06 5.64
CA ARG A 873 32.77 -1.17 6.59
C ARG A 873 34.29 -1.29 6.55
N THR A 874 34.79 -2.48 6.23
CA THR A 874 36.22 -2.71 6.01
C THR A 874 36.75 -1.86 4.86
N GLN A 875 35.94 -1.65 3.80
CA GLN A 875 36.31 -0.82 2.65
C GLN A 875 36.41 0.67 2.97
N GLU A 876 35.85 1.14 4.08
CA GLU A 876 35.94 2.55 4.49
C GLU A 876 37.37 2.93 4.97
N ASN A 877 38.25 1.95 5.19
CA ASN A 877 39.65 2.14 5.63
C ASN A 877 39.80 3.13 6.81
N ARG A 878 38.83 3.10 7.74
CA ARG A 878 38.85 3.94 8.95
C ARG A 878 39.95 3.54 9.94
N PHE A 879 40.45 2.31 9.85
CA PHE A 879 41.49 1.78 10.71
C PHE A 879 42.75 1.52 9.89
N ASP A 880 43.89 1.90 10.46
CA ASP A 880 45.21 1.58 9.92
C ASP A 880 45.97 0.77 10.97
N PHE A 881 46.19 -0.51 10.68
CA PHE A 881 46.90 -1.44 11.56
C PHE A 881 48.40 -1.61 11.18
N ASP A 882 48.92 -0.80 10.24
CA ASP A 882 50.35 -0.76 9.88
C ASP A 882 51.28 -0.34 11.04
#